data_AF-A0A9P3HJ33-F1
#
_entry.id   AF-A0A9P3HJ33-F1
#
_cell.length_a   1.000
_cell.length_b   1.000
_cell.length_c   1.000
_cell.angle_alpha   90.00
_cell.angle_beta   90.00
_cell.angle_gamma   90.00
#
_symmetry.space_group_name_H-M   'P 1'
#
loop_
_entity.id
_entity.type
_entity.pdbx_description
1 polymer ?
#
loop_
_entity_poly.entity_id
_entity_poly.type
_entity_poly.pdbx_seq_one_letter_code
_entity_poly.pdbx_strand_id
1 'polypeptide(L)'
;MVLLSLNCILITESTSTSFPVKIQSEETVGVLKDEIIKKKPNAFEKIDADLLRRWKVSISVNESKEVIDQVLKDLKEEHELNPGWCLQGEDLLLDGASGFIHIAVKAPPTPEAHAASTIRKKAIPSKGIYSELAQIVEESRQAHVKHNIDPAKVVAAQKKKLGPFYEKPLPYGETEDLMSPAMLGLLRNKQPMSTDNKTLLEIVGRDVGRTTGHSVVAMVGRSGSGKTATVIDLARTHFVIYCICCDPRSMASPDFKDPNFVTLAQDVEQMYASFPKPALNALNDLVQYDTRLKRLAGERVMLEFLARRLFLQVLFSIDPNLEPLQFFREQANGGAITIRELVKKLRMYDADTIVDMHHQVEKSLAEYLTKRGLGLVVALDEAQVAGNRILPRTFIAPSSIVENKILDGKGRILDIHLRGFLTPLCATLSHMRSTLVVLGTSMSLQDADDVYPAVGKRTNFHRITQFPVFNEEDVQNVLSELVDISDCTIPRVKRQKLTGRARFSASVVTEMFECRHIEPHSSKQAKLDKVVDLAIARSKLSLQAGVRQLLTDDETGDVAHLLGRMVLAYKLHGGKTQFSISTQADFVDKAVCSLQLQKDGVNWLMEEPLVVEVVEEELKLLGKDLVFLGHLHQLYEILQNLGLKSSAKGNCLEPLVWRALQRFNNFYLVDLPFLKGIELPAWCQGLKLQINEINTAQGYGYGLRDDTRGDLQLLLERPSNKLLAEKSGTRQDGAWFFSNPQYAGSLGIKFYSNTIPQSHHEENETSTDIRCRFMKADGEKMYKSLSRIREDFVKSGGHKITGILRIHIELPCVKGEQHVTHIKKDPATGTEDVMVYINMSNMDDFFFDGIEEKKTEIIRLRDLIRYVIK
;
A
#
# COMPACT_ATOMS: atom_id res chain seq x y z
N MET A 1 26.75 33.24 -28.31
CA MET A 1 27.57 33.02 -27.11
C MET A 1 28.10 34.36 -26.64
N VAL A 2 27.57 34.87 -25.53
CA VAL A 2 28.08 36.09 -24.89
C VAL A 2 29.06 35.68 -23.80
N LEU A 3 30.29 36.19 -23.84
CA LEU A 3 31.29 35.94 -22.80
C LEU A 3 31.11 36.98 -21.68
N LEU A 4 30.79 36.51 -20.47
CA LEU A 4 30.65 37.34 -19.29
C LEU A 4 32.01 37.47 -18.57
N SER A 5 32.28 38.65 -18.01
CA SER A 5 33.46 38.90 -17.17
C SER A 5 33.00 39.26 -15.76
N LEU A 6 33.05 38.31 -14.84
CA LEU A 6 32.56 38.42 -13.48
C LEU A 6 33.71 38.74 -12.51
N ASN A 7 33.72 39.92 -11.90
CA ASN A 7 34.59 40.21 -10.76
C ASN A 7 34.13 39.45 -9.50
N CYS A 8 35.01 38.61 -8.97
CA CYS A 8 34.79 37.80 -7.77
C CYS A 8 35.65 38.32 -6.61
N ILE A 9 35.18 38.17 -5.36
CA ILE A 9 35.94 38.49 -4.14
C ILE A 9 35.98 37.27 -3.19
N LEU A 10 37.10 37.08 -2.51
CA LEU A 10 37.25 36.04 -1.48
C LEU A 10 36.92 36.62 -0.10
N ILE A 11 36.01 35.99 0.66
CA ILE A 11 35.55 36.49 1.98
C ILE A 11 36.65 36.48 3.05
N THR A 12 37.81 35.87 2.78
CA THR A 12 38.94 35.76 3.73
C THR A 12 40.12 36.69 3.44
N GLU A 13 40.11 37.44 2.33
CA GLU A 13 41.18 38.39 1.97
C GLU A 13 40.74 39.85 2.19
N SER A 14 41.69 40.78 2.33
CA SER A 14 41.38 42.21 2.38
C SER A 14 40.67 42.65 1.10
N THR A 15 39.69 43.54 1.23
CA THR A 15 38.75 44.01 0.19
C THR A 15 39.36 44.59 -1.10
N SER A 16 40.69 44.64 -1.19
CA SER A 16 41.49 45.11 -2.33
C SER A 16 41.85 44.02 -3.36
N THR A 17 41.36 42.78 -3.26
CA THR A 17 41.80 41.64 -4.10
C THR A 17 40.70 41.00 -4.97
N SER A 18 39.70 41.76 -5.43
CA SER A 18 38.74 41.23 -6.40
C SER A 18 39.44 40.79 -7.70
N PHE A 19 39.02 39.67 -8.29
CA PHE A 19 39.65 39.11 -9.48
C PHE A 19 38.60 38.75 -10.56
N PRO A 20 38.91 38.97 -11.86
CA PRO A 20 37.97 38.69 -12.93
C PRO A 20 37.98 37.20 -13.33
N VAL A 21 36.79 36.65 -13.52
CA VAL A 21 36.53 35.30 -14.04
C VAL A 21 35.73 35.43 -15.33
N LYS A 22 36.19 34.75 -16.39
CA LYS A 22 35.50 34.74 -17.69
C LYS A 22 34.70 33.45 -17.81
N ILE A 23 33.43 33.56 -18.16
CA ILE A 23 32.52 32.41 -18.32
C ILE A 23 31.51 32.69 -19.42
N GLN A 24 31.08 31.67 -20.15
CA GLN A 24 30.04 31.85 -21.16
C GLN A 24 28.67 31.96 -20.50
N SER A 25 27.80 32.81 -21.03
CA SER A 25 26.48 33.08 -20.45
C SER A 25 25.58 31.83 -20.33
N GLU A 26 25.78 30.83 -21.20
CA GLU A 26 25.01 29.58 -21.20
C GLU A 26 25.54 28.55 -20.17
N GLU A 27 26.73 28.76 -19.62
CA GLU A 27 27.35 27.84 -18.68
C GLU A 27 26.71 27.94 -17.28
N THR A 28 26.80 26.84 -16.53
CA THR A 28 26.21 26.76 -15.19
C THR A 28 27.10 27.41 -14.15
N VAL A 29 26.52 27.69 -12.97
CA VAL A 29 27.32 28.11 -11.83
C VAL A 29 28.32 27.01 -11.40
N GLY A 30 28.11 25.73 -11.77
CA GLY A 30 29.11 24.67 -11.63
C GLY A 30 30.43 25.02 -12.34
N VAL A 31 30.37 25.38 -13.62
CA VAL A 31 31.55 25.78 -14.42
C VAL A 31 32.23 27.02 -13.83
N LEU A 32 31.45 27.93 -13.24
CA LEU A 32 32.00 29.09 -12.54
C LEU A 32 32.92 28.70 -11.36
N LYS A 33 32.69 27.56 -10.68
CA LYS A 33 33.55 27.07 -9.58
C LYS A 33 34.92 26.70 -10.09
N ASP A 34 34.95 25.95 -11.18
CA ASP A 34 36.17 25.48 -11.79
C ASP A 34 37.04 26.66 -12.24
N GLU A 35 36.42 27.68 -12.84
CA GLU A 35 37.11 28.88 -13.27
C GLU A 35 37.61 29.75 -12.09
N ILE A 36 36.87 29.82 -10.98
CA ILE A 36 37.32 30.49 -9.76
C ILE A 36 38.56 29.81 -9.17
N ILE A 37 38.56 28.47 -9.07
CA ILE A 37 39.71 27.72 -8.56
C ILE A 37 40.94 27.91 -9.45
N LYS A 38 40.76 27.83 -10.77
CA LYS A 38 41.86 28.07 -11.74
C LYS A 38 42.51 29.45 -11.56
N LYS A 39 41.74 30.47 -11.17
CA LYS A 39 42.24 31.84 -10.95
C LYS A 39 42.96 32.03 -9.62
N LYS A 40 42.64 31.24 -8.59
CA LYS A 40 43.20 31.36 -7.24
C LYS A 40 43.66 29.99 -6.70
N PRO A 41 44.59 29.30 -7.38
CA PRO A 41 44.98 27.93 -7.02
C PRO A 41 45.55 27.83 -5.60
N ASN A 42 46.29 28.85 -5.14
CA ASN A 42 46.88 28.87 -3.80
C ASN A 42 45.84 29.07 -2.68
N ALA A 43 44.75 29.79 -2.95
CA ALA A 43 43.71 30.05 -1.94
C ALA A 43 42.76 28.86 -1.77
N PHE A 44 42.74 27.95 -2.74
CA PHE A 44 41.86 26.79 -2.79
C PHE A 44 42.64 25.47 -2.94
N GLU A 45 43.90 25.46 -2.52
CA GLU A 45 44.75 24.27 -2.60
C GLU A 45 44.09 23.12 -1.80
N LYS A 46 43.76 22.01 -2.48
CA LYS A 46 43.07 20.82 -1.94
C LYS A 46 41.59 21.01 -1.59
N ILE A 47 40.94 22.06 -2.09
CA ILE A 47 39.49 22.27 -1.95
C ILE A 47 38.82 21.88 -3.26
N ASP A 48 37.95 20.88 -3.23
CA ASP A 48 37.13 20.53 -4.39
C ASP A 48 36.20 21.70 -4.74
N ALA A 49 36.06 21.97 -6.04
CA ALA A 49 35.22 23.04 -6.60
C ALA A 49 33.80 23.05 -6.00
N ASP A 50 33.24 21.85 -5.79
CA ASP A 50 31.90 21.65 -5.26
C ASP A 50 31.73 22.16 -3.82
N LEU A 51 32.81 22.26 -3.04
CA LEU A 51 32.76 22.72 -1.65
C LEU A 51 32.82 24.26 -1.50
N LEU A 52 33.03 25.00 -2.59
CA LEU A 52 33.02 26.46 -2.56
C LEU A 52 31.59 26.99 -2.38
N ARG A 53 31.43 27.87 -1.38
CA ARG A 53 30.20 28.63 -1.16
C ARG A 53 30.27 29.98 -1.84
N ARG A 54 29.12 30.46 -2.34
CA ARG A 54 29.06 31.66 -3.18
C ARG A 54 27.73 32.39 -3.11
N TRP A 55 27.81 33.70 -3.20
CA TRP A 55 26.65 34.59 -3.21
C TRP A 55 26.76 35.55 -4.38
N LYS A 56 25.61 35.86 -4.98
CA LYS A 56 25.50 37.00 -5.87
C LYS A 56 25.53 38.26 -5.01
N VAL A 57 26.39 39.20 -5.38
CA VAL A 57 26.48 40.51 -4.73
C VAL A 57 26.52 41.60 -5.81
N SER A 58 26.17 42.82 -5.43
CA SER A 58 26.34 43.99 -6.29
C SER A 58 26.97 45.10 -5.45
N ILE A 59 28.30 45.18 -5.49
CA ILE A 59 29.08 46.10 -4.64
C ILE A 59 30.00 46.90 -5.54
N SER A 60 29.97 48.23 -5.50
CA SER A 60 30.91 49.03 -6.28
C SER A 60 32.32 48.85 -5.74
N VAL A 61 33.32 48.71 -6.62
CA VAL A 61 34.74 48.59 -6.27
C VAL A 61 35.26 49.90 -5.62
N ASN A 62 34.51 51.01 -5.77
CA ASN A 62 34.82 52.30 -5.15
C ASN A 62 34.18 52.50 -3.76
N GLU A 63 33.42 51.52 -3.25
CA GLU A 63 32.85 51.59 -1.89
C GLU A 63 33.95 51.54 -0.81
N SER A 64 33.65 52.08 0.37
CA SER A 64 34.57 51.99 1.51
C SER A 64 34.69 50.54 2.00
N LYS A 65 35.85 50.20 2.59
CA LYS A 65 36.10 48.86 3.13
C LYS A 65 35.05 48.44 4.16
N GLU A 66 34.57 49.37 4.98
CA GLU A 66 33.56 49.10 5.99
C GLU A 66 32.22 48.65 5.36
N VAL A 67 31.84 49.24 4.23
CA VAL A 67 30.61 48.88 3.50
C VAL A 67 30.74 47.49 2.90
N ILE A 68 31.88 47.20 2.27
CA ILE A 68 32.15 45.87 1.69
C ILE A 68 32.14 44.81 2.78
N ASP A 69 32.82 45.04 3.91
CA ASP A 69 32.90 44.10 5.02
C ASP A 69 31.51 43.86 5.67
N GLN A 70 30.66 44.90 5.73
CA GLN A 70 29.30 44.76 6.26
C GLN A 70 28.42 43.89 5.34
N VAL A 71 28.45 44.14 4.03
CA VAL A 71 27.69 43.33 3.06
C VAL A 71 28.13 41.87 3.09
N LEU A 72 29.44 41.60 3.20
CA LEU A 72 29.96 40.23 3.28
C LEU A 72 29.60 39.52 4.59
N LYS A 73 29.43 40.25 5.70
CA LYS A 73 28.96 39.70 6.99
C LYS A 73 27.48 39.35 6.99
N ASP A 74 26.67 40.09 6.23
CA ASP A 74 25.22 39.92 6.18
C ASP A 74 24.76 38.83 5.18
N LEU A 75 25.71 38.14 4.52
CA LEU A 75 25.41 37.03 3.61
C LEU A 75 24.81 35.83 4.35
N LYS A 76 23.55 35.51 4.04
CA LYS A 76 22.81 34.36 4.60
C LYS A 76 22.93 33.13 3.70
N GLU A 77 22.95 31.94 4.30
CA GLU A 77 23.06 30.67 3.57
C GLU A 77 21.90 30.44 2.58
N GLU A 78 20.70 30.95 2.90
CA GLU A 78 19.51 30.83 2.06
C GLU A 78 19.60 31.59 0.71
N HIS A 79 20.62 32.43 0.52
CA HIS A 79 20.88 33.19 -0.72
C HIS A 79 22.10 32.66 -1.49
N GLU A 80 22.60 31.45 -1.17
CA GLU A 80 23.73 30.84 -1.85
C GLU A 80 23.36 30.41 -3.29
N LEU A 81 24.23 30.68 -4.26
CA LEU A 81 24.00 30.37 -5.67
C LEU A 81 24.03 28.85 -5.95
N ASN A 82 22.94 28.32 -6.49
CA ASN A 82 22.81 26.89 -6.79
C ASN A 82 23.72 26.45 -7.95
N PRO A 83 24.44 25.31 -7.85
CA PRO A 83 25.30 24.78 -8.92
C PRO A 83 24.60 24.50 -10.26
N GLY A 84 23.33 24.12 -10.22
CA GLY A 84 22.55 23.79 -11.42
C GLY A 84 21.97 25.01 -12.15
N TRP A 85 22.06 26.21 -11.58
CA TRP A 85 21.54 27.41 -12.23
C TRP A 85 22.38 27.77 -13.46
N CYS A 86 21.70 28.10 -14.55
CA CYS A 86 22.33 28.70 -15.73
C CYS A 86 22.44 30.21 -15.50
N LEU A 87 23.57 30.81 -15.88
CA LEU A 87 23.79 32.25 -15.70
C LEU A 87 22.84 33.12 -16.55
N GLN A 88 22.13 32.54 -17.54
CA GLN A 88 21.09 33.20 -18.33
C GLN A 88 19.68 33.17 -17.70
N GLY A 89 19.40 32.27 -16.75
CA GLY A 89 18.03 31.91 -16.36
C GLY A 89 17.37 32.74 -15.25
N GLU A 90 18.14 33.50 -14.47
CA GLU A 90 17.64 34.20 -13.28
C GLU A 90 18.44 35.50 -13.04
N ASP A 91 17.95 36.68 -13.45
CA ASP A 91 18.47 38.04 -13.09
C ASP A 91 20.00 38.25 -13.03
N LEU A 92 20.82 37.35 -13.56
CA LEU A 92 22.29 37.24 -13.41
C LEU A 92 23.02 37.98 -14.53
N LEU A 93 22.27 38.59 -15.46
CA LEU A 93 22.75 39.65 -16.33
C LEU A 93 22.99 40.90 -15.48
N LEU A 94 24.14 40.89 -14.83
CA LEU A 94 24.76 42.06 -14.22
C LEU A 94 24.80 43.15 -15.28
N ASP A 95 24.34 44.35 -14.93
CA ASP A 95 24.73 45.56 -15.65
C ASP A 95 26.23 45.44 -15.91
N GLY A 96 26.63 45.37 -17.18
CA GLY A 96 28.02 45.19 -17.62
C GLY A 96 28.92 46.38 -17.28
N ALA A 97 28.60 47.12 -16.23
CA ALA A 97 29.36 48.23 -15.70
C ALA A 97 30.66 47.68 -15.10
N SER A 98 31.76 47.90 -15.83
CA SER A 98 33.09 47.82 -15.27
C SER A 98 33.15 48.64 -13.97
N GLY A 99 33.39 48.00 -12.83
CA GLY A 99 33.47 48.68 -11.53
C GLY A 99 32.65 48.09 -10.39
N PHE A 100 32.03 46.91 -10.56
CA PHE A 100 31.34 46.19 -9.48
C PHE A 100 31.96 44.82 -9.19
N ILE A 101 31.81 44.36 -7.95
CA ILE A 101 32.00 42.98 -7.50
C ILE A 101 30.65 42.28 -7.66
N HIS A 102 30.68 41.11 -8.29
CA HIS A 102 29.48 40.39 -8.71
C HIS A 102 29.27 39.11 -7.90
N ILE A 103 30.36 38.47 -7.44
CA ILE A 103 30.31 37.19 -6.74
C ILE A 103 31.21 37.25 -5.51
N ALA A 104 30.65 36.95 -4.34
CA ALA A 104 31.41 36.71 -3.12
C ALA A 104 31.63 35.20 -2.96
N VAL A 105 32.86 34.78 -2.69
CA VAL A 105 33.27 33.37 -2.59
C VAL A 105 33.87 33.10 -1.22
N LYS A 106 33.43 32.02 -0.57
CA LYS A 106 33.98 31.57 0.71
C LYS A 106 34.46 30.14 0.60
N ALA A 107 35.71 29.91 1.00
CA ALA A 107 36.23 28.57 1.18
C ALA A 107 35.46 27.86 2.31
N PRO A 108 35.21 26.54 2.20
CA PRO A 108 34.71 25.76 3.31
C PRO A 108 35.66 25.91 4.52
N PRO A 109 35.14 25.94 5.77
CA PRO A 109 36.00 25.97 6.94
C PRO A 109 36.96 24.78 6.92
N THR A 110 38.24 25.01 7.16
CA THR A 110 39.23 23.93 7.28
C THR A 110 38.82 22.96 8.39
N PRO A 111 39.13 21.65 8.27
CA PRO A 111 38.82 20.66 9.31
C PRO A 111 39.33 21.05 10.72
N GLU A 112 40.41 21.83 10.78
CA GLU A 112 40.99 22.36 12.02
C GLU A 112 40.09 23.43 12.69
N ALA A 113 39.31 24.19 11.93
CA ALA A 113 38.35 25.16 12.48
C ALA A 113 37.12 24.47 13.10
N HIS A 114 36.73 23.30 12.61
CA HIS A 114 35.71 22.46 13.25
C HIS A 114 36.23 21.75 14.52
N ALA A 115 37.54 21.48 14.62
CA ALA A 115 38.15 21.01 15.85
C ALA A 115 38.28 22.14 16.91
N ALA A 116 38.46 23.39 16.47
CA ALA A 116 38.59 24.55 17.37
C ALA A 116 37.26 25.13 17.89
N SER A 117 36.11 24.80 17.30
CA SER A 117 34.79 25.03 17.93
C SER A 117 34.29 23.77 18.65
N THR A 118 35.14 23.15 19.47
CA THR A 118 34.65 22.22 20.49
C THR A 118 33.92 23.08 21.53
N ILE A 119 32.66 23.44 21.27
CA ILE A 119 31.74 23.78 22.36
C ILE A 119 31.80 22.55 23.26
N ARG A 120 32.48 22.69 24.39
CA ARG A 120 32.59 21.63 25.38
C ARG A 120 31.16 21.27 25.74
N LYS A 121 30.71 20.09 25.30
CA LYS A 121 29.34 19.64 25.54
C LYS A 121 29.09 19.68 27.05
N LYS A 122 27.98 20.29 27.43
CA LYS A 122 27.57 20.49 28.83
C LYS A 122 27.22 19.12 29.42
N ALA A 123 27.99 18.67 30.39
CA ALA A 123 27.67 17.51 31.21
C ALA A 123 26.82 17.98 32.40
N ILE A 124 25.69 17.32 32.67
CA ILE A 124 24.89 17.59 33.87
C ILE A 124 24.90 16.35 34.77
N PRO A 125 25.29 16.47 36.05
CA PRO A 125 25.15 15.37 37.00
C PRO A 125 23.68 14.95 37.13
N SER A 126 23.39 13.66 37.27
CA SER A 126 22.01 13.15 37.26
C SER A 126 21.06 13.82 38.27
N LYS A 127 21.57 14.37 39.38
CA LYS A 127 20.77 15.15 40.36
C LYS A 127 20.25 16.50 39.82
N GLY A 128 20.95 17.12 38.86
CA GLY A 128 20.59 18.42 38.25
C GLY A 128 19.72 18.32 37.00
N ILE A 129 19.48 17.11 36.49
CA ILE A 129 18.74 16.90 35.24
C ILE A 129 17.29 17.36 35.35
N TYR A 130 16.64 17.13 36.49
CA TYR A 130 15.26 17.55 36.69
C TYR A 130 15.09 19.08 36.58
N SER A 131 15.96 19.85 37.25
CA SER A 131 15.93 21.31 37.19
C SER A 131 16.23 21.85 35.80
N GLU A 132 17.19 21.23 35.09
CA GLU A 132 17.50 21.64 33.72
C GLU A 132 16.32 21.37 32.78
N LEU A 133 15.72 20.18 32.84
CA LEU A 133 14.56 19.84 32.02
C LEU A 133 13.38 20.79 32.27
N ALA A 134 13.11 21.13 33.54
CA ALA A 134 12.07 22.09 33.90
C ALA A 134 12.35 23.47 33.28
N GLN A 135 13.62 23.91 33.26
CA GLN A 135 14.01 25.16 32.62
C GLN A 135 13.81 25.10 31.10
N ILE A 136 14.24 24.03 30.40
CA ILE A 136 14.07 23.99 28.93
C ILE A 136 12.58 23.96 28.57
N VAL A 137 11.76 23.27 29.37
CA VAL A 137 10.30 23.21 29.17
C VAL A 137 9.69 24.61 29.35
N GLU A 138 10.04 25.33 30.42
CA GLU A 138 9.51 26.67 30.69
C GLU A 138 9.91 27.68 29.61
N GLU A 139 11.18 27.71 29.21
CA GLU A 139 11.64 28.59 28.13
C GLU A 139 10.95 28.28 26.81
N SER A 140 10.76 26.99 26.50
CA SER A 140 10.10 26.55 25.26
C SER A 140 8.61 26.83 25.29
N ARG A 141 7.97 26.77 26.47
CA ARG A 141 6.58 27.16 26.69
C ARG A 141 6.35 28.63 26.36
N GLN A 142 7.25 29.50 26.81
CA GLN A 142 7.15 30.95 26.54
C GLN A 142 7.37 31.29 25.06
N ALA A 143 8.21 30.52 24.36
CA ALA A 143 8.48 30.71 22.93
C ALA A 143 7.44 30.03 22.01
N HIS A 144 6.63 29.10 22.53
CA HIS A 144 5.68 28.35 21.73
C HIS A 144 4.47 29.22 21.35
N VAL A 145 4.26 29.41 20.05
CA VAL A 145 3.10 30.10 19.50
C VAL A 145 2.05 29.07 19.16
N LYS A 146 0.94 29.06 19.91
CA LYS A 146 -0.18 28.16 19.65
C LYS A 146 -0.90 28.57 18.36
N HIS A 147 -1.01 27.66 17.39
CA HIS A 147 -1.85 27.87 16.22
C HIS A 147 -3.31 27.62 16.57
N ASN A 148 -4.01 28.68 17.01
CA ASN A 148 -5.43 28.59 17.35
C ASN A 148 -6.29 28.93 16.12
N ILE A 149 -6.71 27.90 15.36
CA ILE A 149 -7.68 28.07 14.28
C ILE A 149 -9.08 28.13 14.90
N ASP A 150 -9.82 29.20 14.62
CA ASP A 150 -11.19 29.38 15.09
C ASP A 150 -12.14 28.34 14.45
N PRO A 151 -12.75 27.45 15.24
CA PRO A 151 -13.68 26.44 14.72
C PRO A 151 -14.84 27.03 13.91
N ALA A 152 -15.30 28.24 14.24
CA ALA A 152 -16.38 28.90 13.51
C ALA A 152 -15.96 29.26 12.08
N LYS A 153 -14.70 29.69 11.89
CA LYS A 153 -14.16 29.99 10.57
C LYS A 153 -13.96 28.74 9.72
N VAL A 154 -13.53 27.63 10.33
CA VAL A 154 -13.47 26.32 9.67
C VAL A 154 -14.85 25.94 9.15
N VAL A 155 -15.88 26.00 10.00
CA VAL A 155 -17.26 25.67 9.60
C VAL A 155 -17.73 26.55 8.44
N ALA A 156 -17.49 27.86 8.49
CA ALA A 156 -17.87 28.78 7.43
C ALA A 156 -17.15 28.46 6.10
N ALA A 157 -15.85 28.20 6.15
CA ALA A 157 -15.04 27.84 4.99
C ALA A 157 -15.49 26.51 4.36
N GLN A 158 -15.74 25.50 5.19
CA GLN A 158 -16.20 24.18 4.71
C GLN A 158 -17.62 24.21 4.15
N LYS A 159 -18.55 24.95 4.78
CA LYS A 159 -19.90 25.17 4.23
C LYS A 159 -19.84 25.82 2.84
N LYS A 160 -18.95 26.78 2.66
CA LYS A 160 -18.73 27.45 1.36
C LYS A 160 -18.19 26.47 0.30
N LYS A 161 -17.26 25.58 0.66
CA LYS A 161 -16.65 24.61 -0.28
C LYS A 161 -17.59 23.44 -0.60
N LEU A 162 -18.19 22.81 0.41
CA LEU A 162 -19.05 21.63 0.24
C LEU A 162 -20.47 21.98 -0.22
N GLY A 163 -20.96 23.19 0.06
CA GLY A 163 -22.30 23.64 -0.32
C GLY A 163 -23.40 22.67 0.16
N PRO A 164 -24.22 22.09 -0.75
CA PRO A 164 -25.32 21.20 -0.39
C PRO A 164 -24.87 19.82 0.14
N PHE A 165 -23.57 19.52 0.14
CA PHE A 165 -23.02 18.29 0.70
C PHE A 165 -22.49 18.47 2.12
N TYR A 166 -22.52 19.68 2.67
CA TYR A 166 -22.08 19.92 4.05
C TYR A 166 -23.07 19.30 5.04
N GLU A 167 -22.57 18.37 5.86
CA GLU A 167 -23.33 17.76 6.97
C GLU A 167 -22.73 18.18 8.32
N LYS A 168 -21.41 18.01 8.47
CA LYS A 168 -20.67 18.27 9.69
C LYS A 168 -19.25 18.78 9.40
N PRO A 169 -18.55 19.36 10.40
CA PRO A 169 -17.16 19.75 10.23
C PRO A 169 -16.27 18.53 9.93
N LEU A 170 -15.54 18.57 8.83
CA LEU A 170 -14.50 17.62 8.50
C LEU A 170 -13.15 18.05 9.10
N PRO A 171 -12.18 17.12 9.24
CA PRO A 171 -10.84 17.45 9.69
C PRO A 171 -10.17 18.51 8.79
N TYR A 172 -9.47 19.46 9.42
CA TYR A 172 -8.83 20.60 8.76
C TYR A 172 -7.32 20.62 9.06
N GLY A 173 -6.55 21.24 8.16
CA GLY A 173 -5.10 21.37 8.23
C GLY A 173 -4.63 22.66 8.90
N GLU A 174 -3.57 23.26 8.36
CA GLU A 174 -2.93 24.49 8.87
C GLU A 174 -3.79 25.75 8.71
N THR A 175 -4.70 25.75 7.73
CA THR A 175 -5.64 26.85 7.49
C THR A 175 -7.08 26.37 7.59
N GLU A 176 -7.98 27.29 7.89
CA GLU A 176 -9.42 27.04 8.02
C GLU A 176 -10.07 26.47 6.75
N ASP A 177 -9.44 26.64 5.60
CA ASP A 177 -9.92 26.19 4.31
C ASP A 177 -9.22 24.93 3.77
N LEU A 178 -8.11 24.49 4.38
CA LEU A 178 -7.41 23.28 3.95
C LEU A 178 -8.03 22.04 4.61
N MET A 179 -8.50 21.09 3.81
CA MET A 179 -8.89 19.76 4.29
C MET A 179 -7.68 18.83 4.18
N SER A 180 -7.39 18.06 5.22
CA SER A 180 -6.33 17.04 5.18
C SER A 180 -6.97 15.65 5.00
N PRO A 181 -6.89 15.03 3.80
CA PRO A 181 -7.52 13.73 3.55
C PRO A 181 -6.99 12.63 4.48
N ALA A 182 -5.74 12.74 4.94
CA ALA A 182 -5.16 11.82 5.91
C ALA A 182 -5.92 11.85 7.25
N MET A 183 -6.35 13.04 7.69
CA MET A 183 -7.02 13.26 8.99
C MET A 183 -8.45 12.73 9.07
N LEU A 184 -9.03 12.29 7.93
CA LEU A 184 -10.32 11.60 7.91
C LEU A 184 -10.32 10.35 8.79
N GLY A 185 -9.14 9.74 9.02
CA GLY A 185 -8.99 8.57 9.89
C GLY A 185 -9.66 7.33 9.29
N LEU A 186 -9.83 6.28 10.11
CA LEU A 186 -10.58 5.10 9.69
C LEU A 186 -12.04 5.47 9.51
N LEU A 187 -12.56 5.20 8.32
CA LEU A 187 -13.93 5.55 7.91
C LEU A 187 -14.98 4.53 8.39
N ARG A 188 -14.60 3.56 9.25
CA ARG A 188 -15.50 2.52 9.80
C ARG A 188 -14.92 1.81 11.04
N ASN A 189 -15.80 1.09 11.74
CA ASN A 189 -15.48 0.09 12.79
C ASN A 189 -14.68 -1.15 12.29
N LYS A 190 -14.24 -1.19 11.02
CA LYS A 190 -13.39 -2.26 10.51
C LYS A 190 -11.93 -1.83 10.73
N GLN A 191 -11.27 -2.39 11.74
CA GLN A 191 -9.87 -2.10 12.03
C GLN A 191 -8.95 -3.09 11.30
N PRO A 192 -7.76 -2.65 10.85
CA PRO A 192 -6.76 -3.58 10.35
C PRO A 192 -6.32 -4.56 11.43
N MET A 193 -6.02 -5.78 11.02
CA MET A 193 -5.65 -6.87 11.92
C MET A 193 -4.26 -7.43 11.60
N SER A 194 -3.61 -7.90 12.66
CA SER A 194 -2.40 -8.69 12.58
C SER A 194 -2.66 -10.13 12.16
N THR A 195 -1.59 -10.88 11.88
CA THR A 195 -1.64 -12.32 11.61
C THR A 195 -2.23 -13.13 12.76
N ASP A 196 -2.14 -12.63 14.00
CA ASP A 196 -2.76 -13.21 15.19
C ASP A 196 -4.12 -12.57 15.56
N ASN A 197 -4.79 -11.94 14.57
CA ASN A 197 -6.13 -11.34 14.69
C ASN A 197 -6.24 -10.27 15.80
N LYS A 198 -5.20 -9.47 15.99
CA LYS A 198 -5.21 -8.34 16.93
C LYS A 198 -5.22 -7.02 16.18
N THR A 199 -5.96 -6.04 16.69
CA THR A 199 -5.93 -4.69 16.11
C THR A 199 -4.76 -3.88 16.68
N LEU A 200 -4.39 -2.78 16.01
CA LEU A 200 -3.36 -1.87 16.52
C LEU A 200 -3.73 -1.32 17.92
N LEU A 201 -5.01 -1.00 18.11
CA LEU A 201 -5.53 -0.50 19.39
C LEU A 201 -5.36 -1.52 20.51
N GLU A 202 -5.65 -2.80 20.25
CA GLU A 202 -5.46 -3.87 21.24
C GLU A 202 -3.98 -4.10 21.60
N ILE A 203 -3.09 -4.02 20.61
CA ILE A 203 -1.64 -4.16 20.81
C ILE A 203 -1.14 -3.03 21.72
N VAL A 204 -1.48 -1.78 21.40
CA VAL A 204 -1.09 -0.60 22.19
C VAL A 204 -1.70 -0.65 23.58
N GLY A 205 -2.97 -1.03 23.69
CA GLY A 205 -3.67 -1.17 24.98
C GLY A 205 -2.97 -2.14 25.94
N ARG A 206 -2.31 -3.20 25.43
CA ARG A 206 -1.53 -4.14 26.25
C ARG A 206 -0.18 -3.59 26.69
N ASP A 207 0.35 -2.62 25.97
CA ASP A 207 1.61 -1.95 26.30
C ASP A 207 1.44 -0.82 27.32
N VAL A 208 0.21 -0.31 27.51
CA VAL A 208 -0.09 0.70 28.53
C VAL A 208 0.37 0.22 29.92
N GLY A 209 1.18 1.03 30.58
CA GLY A 209 1.73 0.74 31.90
C GLY A 209 2.91 -0.22 31.95
N ARG A 210 3.36 -0.77 30.81
CA ARG A 210 4.58 -1.59 30.77
C ARG A 210 5.83 -0.74 30.96
N THR A 211 6.82 -1.30 31.65
CA THR A 211 8.13 -0.65 31.85
C THR A 211 9.20 -1.17 30.89
N THR A 212 8.99 -2.33 30.27
CA THR A 212 9.88 -2.96 29.29
C THR A 212 9.07 -3.79 28.29
N GLY A 213 9.69 -4.20 27.18
CA GLY A 213 9.07 -5.14 26.24
C GLY A 213 7.91 -4.57 25.43
N HIS A 214 7.92 -3.27 25.14
CA HIS A 214 6.92 -2.64 24.27
C HIS A 214 6.95 -3.28 22.88
N SER A 215 5.78 -3.30 22.24
CA SER A 215 5.56 -3.92 20.95
C SER A 215 6.19 -3.10 19.82
N VAL A 216 6.63 -3.81 18.78
CA VAL A 216 7.02 -3.20 17.50
C VAL A 216 6.05 -3.72 16.45
N VAL A 217 5.40 -2.82 15.73
CA VAL A 217 4.37 -3.14 14.75
C VAL A 217 4.84 -2.68 13.38
N ALA A 218 4.92 -3.60 12.42
CA ALA A 218 5.09 -3.27 11.01
C ALA A 218 3.74 -3.37 10.29
N MET A 219 3.35 -2.31 9.58
CA MET A 219 2.10 -2.26 8.82
C MET A 219 2.39 -2.37 7.32
N VAL A 220 2.03 -3.51 6.72
CA VAL A 220 2.25 -3.76 5.29
C VAL A 220 0.91 -3.88 4.58
N GLY A 221 0.73 -3.05 3.55
CA GLY A 221 -0.47 -3.08 2.74
C GLY A 221 -0.38 -2.09 1.60
N ARG A 222 -1.15 -2.32 0.54
CA ARG A 222 -1.17 -1.46 -0.66
C ARG A 222 -1.38 0.03 -0.34
N SER A 223 -0.84 0.91 -1.17
CA SER A 223 -1.09 2.36 -1.06
C SER A 223 -2.59 2.66 -1.00
N GLY A 224 -3.02 3.48 -0.04
CA GLY A 224 -4.45 3.83 0.14
C GLY A 224 -5.30 2.81 0.91
N SER A 225 -4.70 1.74 1.45
CA SER A 225 -5.37 0.74 2.31
C SER A 225 -5.80 1.25 3.70
N GLY A 226 -5.33 2.43 4.11
CA GLY A 226 -5.71 3.03 5.40
C GLY A 226 -4.64 2.95 6.51
N LYS A 227 -3.36 2.73 6.18
CA LYS A 227 -2.26 2.68 7.17
C LYS A 227 -2.17 3.96 8.02
N THR A 228 -1.96 5.11 7.38
CA THR A 228 -1.92 6.42 8.05
C THR A 228 -3.23 6.72 8.77
N ALA A 229 -4.37 6.39 8.16
CA ALA A 229 -5.69 6.53 8.77
C ALA A 229 -5.84 5.73 10.08
N THR A 230 -5.21 4.56 10.17
CA THR A 230 -5.20 3.72 11.39
C THR A 230 -4.39 4.36 12.51
N VAL A 231 -3.25 4.97 12.18
CA VAL A 231 -2.42 5.72 13.14
C VAL A 231 -3.18 6.96 13.66
N ILE A 232 -3.95 7.61 12.79
CA ILE A 232 -4.76 8.78 13.16
C ILE A 232 -5.94 8.39 14.05
N ASP A 233 -6.57 7.25 13.78
CA ASP A 233 -7.62 6.72 14.65
C ASP A 233 -7.06 6.35 16.04
N LEU A 234 -5.86 5.76 16.08
CA LEU A 234 -5.13 5.54 17.32
C LEU A 234 -4.83 6.86 18.06
N ALA A 235 -4.50 7.92 17.32
CA ALA A 235 -4.27 9.26 17.88
C ALA A 235 -5.53 9.90 18.50
N ARG A 236 -6.73 9.30 18.36
CA ARG A 236 -7.93 9.73 19.10
C ARG A 236 -7.99 9.19 20.53
N THR A 237 -7.24 8.13 20.82
CA THR A 237 -7.32 7.39 22.09
C THR A 237 -5.98 7.31 22.82
N HIS A 238 -4.85 7.41 22.11
CA HIS A 238 -3.49 7.38 22.68
C HIS A 238 -2.62 8.48 22.07
N PHE A 239 -1.59 8.92 22.80
CA PHE A 239 -0.67 9.94 22.28
C PHE A 239 0.29 9.35 21.26
N VAL A 240 0.32 9.92 20.07
CA VAL A 240 1.16 9.46 18.95
C VAL A 240 2.18 10.53 18.60
N ILE A 241 3.46 10.23 18.77
CA ILE A 241 4.56 10.97 18.15
C ILE A 241 4.62 10.52 16.69
N TYR A 242 4.24 11.40 15.78
CA TYR A 242 4.15 11.09 14.35
C TYR A 242 5.33 11.69 13.61
N CYS A 243 6.00 10.88 12.80
CA CYS A 243 7.21 11.26 12.08
C CYS A 243 7.11 10.73 10.66
N ILE A 244 7.33 11.59 9.66
CA ILE A 244 7.36 11.19 8.25
C ILE A 244 8.80 11.11 7.80
N CYS A 245 9.22 9.94 7.37
CA CYS A 245 10.54 9.72 6.81
C CYS A 245 10.62 10.35 5.41
N CYS A 246 11.36 11.44 5.28
CA CYS A 246 11.54 12.17 4.04
C CYS A 246 12.98 12.05 3.52
N ASP A 247 13.12 11.94 2.19
CA ASP A 247 14.42 11.95 1.51
C ASP A 247 14.92 13.40 1.41
N PRO A 248 16.10 13.74 1.96
CA PRO A 248 16.65 15.10 1.92
C PRO A 248 16.84 15.66 0.52
N ARG A 249 16.95 14.80 -0.50
CA ARG A 249 17.20 15.19 -1.89
C ARG A 249 15.91 15.30 -2.72
N SER A 250 14.76 14.97 -2.15
CA SER A 250 13.50 14.95 -2.90
C SER A 250 12.94 16.36 -3.11
N MET A 251 12.76 16.73 -4.38
CA MET A 251 12.07 17.96 -4.82
C MET A 251 10.54 17.86 -4.73
N ALA A 252 9.97 16.69 -4.41
CA ALA A 252 8.53 16.51 -4.36
C ALA A 252 7.91 17.32 -3.20
N SER A 253 6.70 17.85 -3.41
CA SER A 253 5.86 18.45 -2.38
C SER A 253 4.81 17.44 -1.90
N PRO A 254 5.13 16.50 -0.99
CA PRO A 254 4.08 15.70 -0.34
C PRO A 254 3.13 16.61 0.44
N ASP A 255 1.89 16.12 0.60
CA ASP A 255 0.81 16.75 1.39
C ASP A 255 1.18 16.95 2.88
N PHE A 256 2.30 16.36 3.33
CA PHE A 256 2.82 16.47 4.68
C PHE A 256 4.35 16.30 4.65
N LYS A 257 5.11 17.30 5.11
CA LYS A 257 6.58 17.22 5.28
C LYS A 257 6.93 17.28 6.76
N ASP A 258 7.87 16.44 7.19
CA ASP A 258 8.54 16.59 8.48
C ASP A 258 9.92 17.23 8.27
N PRO A 259 10.04 18.57 8.36
CA PRO A 259 11.32 19.24 8.12
C PRO A 259 12.39 18.84 9.14
N ASN A 260 12.00 18.42 10.35
CA ASN A 260 12.96 18.02 11.38
C ASN A 260 13.56 16.64 11.07
N PHE A 261 12.78 15.74 10.48
CA PHE A 261 13.31 14.47 9.98
C PHE A 261 14.31 14.68 8.84
N VAL A 262 14.07 15.63 7.93
CA VAL A 262 15.03 15.97 6.87
C VAL A 262 16.37 16.40 7.46
N THR A 263 16.36 17.27 8.46
CA THR A 263 17.59 17.68 9.17
C THR A 263 18.24 16.50 9.90
N LEU A 264 17.47 15.63 10.57
CA LEU A 264 17.99 14.40 11.17
C LEU A 264 18.72 13.53 10.14
N ALA A 265 18.11 13.30 8.98
CA ALA A 265 18.70 12.49 7.92
C ALA A 265 20.01 13.11 7.40
N GLN A 266 20.03 14.42 7.14
CA GLN A 266 21.22 15.16 6.72
C GLN A 266 22.35 15.09 7.75
N ASP A 267 22.02 15.27 9.04
CA ASP A 267 23.01 15.18 10.13
C ASP A 267 23.66 13.80 10.15
N VAL A 268 22.88 12.73 10.00
CA VAL A 268 23.38 11.35 10.03
C VAL A 268 24.23 11.04 8.79
N GLU A 269 23.85 11.54 7.61
CA GLU A 269 24.66 11.43 6.39
C GLU A 269 26.00 12.18 6.53
N GLN A 270 25.98 13.38 7.11
CA GLN A 270 27.19 14.16 7.37
C GLN A 270 28.09 13.49 8.42
N MET A 271 27.50 12.92 9.49
CA MET A 271 28.25 12.13 10.47
C MET A 271 28.92 10.93 9.81
N TYR A 272 28.23 10.22 8.92
CA TYR A 272 28.82 9.11 8.17
C TYR A 272 29.96 9.57 7.25
N ALA A 273 29.75 10.66 6.50
CA ALA A 273 30.75 11.19 5.57
C ALA A 273 32.04 11.66 6.27
N SER A 274 31.92 12.21 7.47
CA SER A 274 33.05 12.67 8.29
C SER A 274 33.70 11.58 9.14
N PHE A 275 33.12 10.37 9.18
CA PHE A 275 33.61 9.30 10.03
C PHE A 275 34.78 8.54 9.37
N PRO A 276 35.97 8.44 10.00
CA PRO A 276 37.13 7.81 9.39
C PRO A 276 36.90 6.33 9.08
N LYS A 277 37.04 5.94 7.81
CA LYS A 277 36.96 4.53 7.37
C LYS A 277 38.28 3.83 7.71
N PRO A 278 38.31 2.79 8.56
CA PRO A 278 39.52 2.04 8.86
C PRO A 278 39.96 1.22 7.63
N ALA A 279 41.21 0.75 7.60
CA ALA A 279 41.64 -0.27 6.65
C ALA A 279 40.96 -1.60 7.02
N LEU A 280 39.94 -1.98 6.26
CA LEU A 280 39.04 -3.10 6.56
C LEU A 280 39.69 -4.43 6.20
N ASN A 281 40.64 -4.89 7.03
CA ASN A 281 41.42 -6.10 6.79
C ASN A 281 40.82 -7.36 7.44
N ALA A 282 39.94 -7.21 8.43
CA ALA A 282 39.30 -8.31 9.14
C ALA A 282 37.79 -8.07 9.40
N LEU A 283 37.02 -9.15 9.50
CA LEU A 283 35.58 -9.12 9.81
C LEU A 283 35.27 -8.41 11.14
N ASN A 284 36.14 -8.56 12.14
CA ASN A 284 35.96 -7.90 13.43
C ASN A 284 36.07 -6.36 13.32
N ASP A 285 36.96 -5.84 12.48
CA ASP A 285 37.12 -4.40 12.28
C ASP A 285 35.89 -3.79 11.60
N LEU A 286 35.32 -4.52 10.62
CA LEU A 286 34.05 -4.18 9.97
C LEU A 286 32.90 -4.10 10.98
N VAL A 287 32.77 -5.10 11.84
CA VAL A 287 31.70 -5.17 12.85
C VAL A 287 31.85 -4.05 13.88
N GLN A 288 33.09 -3.76 14.34
CA GLN A 288 33.34 -2.65 15.26
C GLN A 288 33.03 -1.30 14.63
N TYR A 289 33.42 -1.10 13.37
CA TYR A 289 33.11 0.10 12.61
C TYR A 289 31.60 0.33 12.47
N ASP A 290 30.87 -0.69 12.02
CA ASP A 290 29.40 -0.67 11.90
C ASP A 290 28.72 -0.40 13.26
N THR A 291 29.18 -1.06 14.32
CA THR A 291 28.65 -0.85 15.68
C THR A 291 28.82 0.60 16.13
N ARG A 292 29.99 1.21 15.86
CA ARG A 292 30.26 2.60 16.22
C ARG A 292 29.43 3.59 15.40
N LEU A 293 29.26 3.34 14.10
CA LEU A 293 28.38 4.14 13.25
C LEU A 293 26.92 4.08 13.72
N LYS A 294 26.40 2.88 14.00
CA LYS A 294 25.04 2.70 14.54
C LYS A 294 24.86 3.44 15.85
N ARG A 295 25.86 3.43 16.73
CA ARG A 295 25.83 4.20 17.99
C ARG A 295 25.71 5.70 17.72
N LEU A 296 26.52 6.28 16.83
CA LEU A 296 26.46 7.71 16.51
C LEU A 296 25.10 8.11 15.88
N ALA A 297 24.62 7.30 14.94
CA ALA A 297 23.29 7.47 14.36
C ALA A 297 22.20 7.39 15.45
N GLY A 298 22.31 6.42 16.35
CA GLY A 298 21.39 6.22 17.48
C GLY A 298 21.39 7.37 18.48
N GLU A 299 22.55 7.95 18.81
CA GLU A 299 22.68 9.13 19.67
C GLU A 299 21.91 10.33 19.08
N ARG A 300 22.03 10.55 17.76
CA ARG A 300 21.31 11.62 17.08
C ARG A 300 19.80 11.37 16.97
N VAL A 301 19.39 10.12 16.77
CA VAL A 301 17.97 9.69 16.82
C VAL A 301 17.42 9.91 18.22
N MET A 302 18.15 9.53 19.27
CA MET A 302 17.70 9.71 20.66
C MET A 302 17.46 11.18 21.00
N LEU A 303 18.35 12.06 20.56
CA LEU A 303 18.19 13.51 20.72
C LEU A 303 16.90 14.03 20.04
N GLU A 304 16.60 13.58 18.82
CA GLU A 304 15.39 13.97 18.09
C GLU A 304 14.12 13.57 18.87
N PHE A 305 14.06 12.33 19.33
CA PHE A 305 12.86 11.81 19.99
C PHE A 305 12.75 12.27 21.44
N LEU A 306 13.86 12.64 22.09
CA LEU A 306 13.82 13.42 23.33
C LEU A 306 13.16 14.78 23.10
N ALA A 307 13.53 15.51 22.04
CA ALA A 307 12.91 16.79 21.71
C ALA A 307 11.39 16.66 21.47
N ARG A 308 10.95 15.63 20.75
CA ARG A 308 9.52 15.36 20.50
C ARG A 308 8.75 15.03 21.78
N ARG A 309 9.36 14.31 22.73
CA ARG A 309 8.77 14.04 24.05
C ARG A 309 8.73 15.28 24.94
N LEU A 310 9.76 16.12 24.89
CA LEU A 310 9.76 17.41 25.57
C LEU A 310 8.67 18.34 25.01
N PHE A 311 8.45 18.32 23.69
CA PHE A 311 7.35 19.07 23.10
C PHE A 311 5.99 18.65 23.67
N LEU A 312 5.75 17.35 23.88
CA LEU A 312 4.55 16.86 24.57
C LEU A 312 4.47 17.39 26.01
N GLN A 313 5.58 17.43 26.76
CA GLN A 313 5.60 18.03 28.11
C GLN A 313 5.34 19.54 28.09
N VAL A 314 5.88 20.26 27.10
CA VAL A 314 5.59 21.69 26.89
C VAL A 314 4.09 21.88 26.69
N LEU A 315 3.44 21.08 25.85
CA LEU A 315 2.00 21.18 25.65
C LEU A 315 1.19 20.84 26.91
N PHE A 316 1.58 19.83 27.69
CA PHE A 316 0.95 19.56 28.99
C PHE A 316 1.12 20.71 30.00
N SER A 317 2.22 21.46 29.93
CA SER A 317 2.43 22.64 30.77
C SER A 317 1.58 23.85 30.36
N ILE A 318 1.07 23.86 29.13
CA ILE A 318 0.14 24.87 28.61
C ILE A 318 -1.31 24.44 28.89
N ASP A 319 -1.63 23.18 28.61
CA ASP A 319 -2.94 22.58 28.79
C ASP A 319 -2.80 21.19 29.43
N PRO A 320 -3.04 21.08 30.76
CA PRO A 320 -2.99 19.78 31.44
C PRO A 320 -4.02 18.77 30.89
N ASN A 321 -5.11 19.25 30.30
CA ASN A 321 -6.17 18.41 29.77
C ASN A 321 -6.00 18.08 28.28
N LEU A 322 -4.84 18.41 27.69
CA LEU A 322 -4.48 18.14 26.30
C LEU A 322 -4.98 16.76 25.84
N GLU A 323 -5.78 16.76 24.79
CA GLU A 323 -6.29 15.51 24.20
C GLU A 323 -5.27 14.90 23.22
N PRO A 324 -5.24 13.56 23.08
CA PRO A 324 -4.33 12.90 22.14
C PRO A 324 -4.41 13.41 20.70
N LEU A 325 -5.62 13.66 20.19
CA LEU A 325 -5.83 14.14 18.83
C LEU A 325 -5.34 15.59 18.67
N GLN A 326 -5.45 16.40 19.73
CA GLN A 326 -4.93 17.76 19.75
C GLN A 326 -3.40 17.73 19.67
N PHE A 327 -2.73 16.87 20.44
CA PHE A 327 -1.28 16.69 20.32
C PHE A 327 -0.85 16.27 18.91
N PHE A 328 -1.58 15.36 18.28
CA PHE A 328 -1.31 14.94 16.90
C PHE A 328 -1.39 16.10 15.91
N ARG A 329 -2.39 16.99 16.05
CA ARG A 329 -2.55 18.19 15.22
C ARG A 329 -1.47 19.24 15.48
N GLU A 330 -1.12 19.50 16.74
CA GLU A 330 -0.11 20.50 17.11
C GLU A 330 1.29 20.15 16.56
N GLN A 331 1.61 18.85 16.42
CA GLN A 331 2.85 18.42 15.75
C GLN A 331 2.91 18.86 14.28
N ALA A 332 1.76 18.85 13.60
CA ALA A 332 1.62 19.30 12.22
C ALA A 332 1.63 20.83 12.10
N ASN A 333 0.93 21.50 13.03
CA ASN A 333 0.62 22.93 12.94
C ASN A 333 1.58 23.78 13.80
N GLY A 334 2.83 23.93 13.35
CA GLY A 334 3.83 24.80 13.99
C GLY A 334 4.67 24.13 15.09
N GLY A 335 4.25 22.97 15.61
CA GLY A 335 5.06 22.18 16.56
C GLY A 335 6.43 21.79 16.02
N ALA A 336 6.57 21.64 14.69
CA ALA A 336 7.85 21.41 14.04
C ALA A 336 8.89 22.50 14.36
N ILE A 337 8.49 23.77 14.50
CA ILE A 337 9.41 24.86 14.87
C ILE A 337 9.88 24.69 16.31
N THR A 338 8.97 24.43 17.24
CA THR A 338 9.32 24.22 18.66
C THR A 338 10.22 23.00 18.84
N ILE A 339 9.93 21.89 18.15
CA ILE A 339 10.78 20.69 18.16
C ILE A 339 12.19 21.02 17.65
N ARG A 340 12.31 21.81 16.58
CA ARG A 340 13.60 22.23 16.02
C ARG A 340 14.43 23.04 17.01
N GLU A 341 13.81 23.98 17.72
CA GLU A 341 14.48 24.77 18.74
C GLU A 341 14.88 23.93 19.95
N LEU A 342 14.04 22.97 20.36
CA LEU A 342 14.40 21.97 21.37
C LEU A 342 15.62 21.15 20.93
N VAL A 343 15.66 20.67 19.68
CA VAL A 343 16.83 19.96 19.12
C VAL A 343 18.08 20.82 19.19
N LYS A 344 18.01 22.11 18.79
CA LYS A 344 19.14 23.05 18.87
C LYS A 344 19.64 23.21 20.30
N LYS A 345 18.75 23.39 21.28
CA LYS A 345 19.11 23.46 22.71
C LYS A 345 19.76 22.15 23.17
N LEU A 346 19.17 21.01 22.83
CA LEU A 346 19.68 19.70 23.27
C LEU A 346 21.06 19.36 22.70
N ARG A 347 21.43 19.89 21.52
CA ARG A 347 22.76 19.66 20.92
C ARG A 347 23.94 20.14 21.78
N MET A 348 23.69 21.02 22.76
CA MET A 348 24.74 21.50 23.66
C MET A 348 25.16 20.49 24.73
N TYR A 349 24.39 19.41 24.93
CA TYR A 349 24.65 18.38 25.95
C TYR A 349 25.44 17.19 25.39
N ASP A 350 26.15 16.50 26.28
CA ASP A 350 26.81 15.23 25.93
C ASP A 350 25.81 14.06 25.85
N ALA A 351 26.27 12.95 25.27
CA ALA A 351 25.42 11.79 25.01
C ALA A 351 24.85 11.18 26.31
N ASP A 352 25.67 11.11 27.36
CA ASP A 352 25.26 10.55 28.65
C ASP A 352 24.18 11.41 29.31
N THR A 353 24.34 12.74 29.27
CA THR A 353 23.31 13.68 29.74
C THR A 353 22.02 13.55 28.95
N ILE A 354 22.09 13.36 27.62
CA ILE A 354 20.90 13.14 26.78
C ILE A 354 20.18 11.83 27.15
N VAL A 355 20.94 10.75 27.41
CA VAL A 355 20.38 9.46 27.85
C VAL A 355 19.66 9.62 29.19
N ASP A 356 20.28 10.29 30.16
CA ASP A 356 19.68 10.51 31.48
C ASP A 356 18.44 11.44 31.39
N MET A 357 18.51 12.50 30.60
CA MET A 357 17.36 13.37 30.30
C MET A 357 16.21 12.59 29.69
N HIS A 358 16.51 11.73 28.72
CA HIS A 358 15.52 10.85 28.10
C HIS A 358 14.86 9.92 29.10
N HIS A 359 15.64 9.27 29.98
CA HIS A 359 15.11 8.40 31.02
C HIS A 359 14.16 9.15 31.97
N GLN A 360 14.53 10.37 32.37
CA GLN A 360 13.73 11.20 33.27
C GLN A 360 12.41 11.65 32.62
N VAL A 361 12.45 12.12 31.36
CA VAL A 361 11.26 12.52 30.60
C VAL A 361 10.34 11.32 30.39
N GLU A 362 10.91 10.17 30.04
CA GLU A 362 10.16 8.92 29.82
C GLU A 362 9.43 8.47 31.08
N LYS A 363 10.10 8.51 32.24
CA LYS A 363 9.51 8.17 33.53
C LYS A 363 8.34 9.11 33.86
N SER A 364 8.54 10.42 33.71
CA SER A 364 7.52 11.44 33.98
C SER A 364 6.27 11.25 33.09
N LEU A 365 6.48 11.07 31.79
CA LEU A 365 5.38 10.81 30.85
C LEU A 365 4.67 9.49 31.15
N ALA A 366 5.41 8.41 31.44
CA ALA A 366 4.83 7.11 31.76
C ALA A 366 3.94 7.17 33.02
N GLU A 367 4.40 7.86 34.07
CA GLU A 367 3.63 8.07 35.29
C GLU A 367 2.34 8.87 35.04
N TYR A 368 2.40 9.88 34.18
CA TYR A 368 1.24 10.70 33.81
C TYR A 368 0.22 9.94 32.96
N LEU A 369 0.69 9.27 31.89
CA LEU A 369 -0.16 8.61 30.91
C LEU A 369 -0.78 7.32 31.45
N THR A 370 -0.01 6.51 32.18
CA THR A 370 -0.50 5.22 32.71
C THR A 370 -1.66 5.41 33.68
N LYS A 371 -1.62 6.45 34.52
CA LYS A 371 -2.71 6.80 35.45
C LYS A 371 -4.03 7.09 34.73
N ARG A 372 -3.96 7.54 33.47
CA ARG A 372 -5.12 7.85 32.62
C ARG A 372 -5.48 6.70 31.68
N GLY A 373 -4.79 5.56 31.76
CA GLY A 373 -4.95 4.44 30.82
C GLY A 373 -4.49 4.77 29.39
N LEU A 374 -3.63 5.79 29.23
CA LEU A 374 -3.15 6.28 27.94
C LEU A 374 -1.78 5.69 27.62
N GLY A 375 -1.51 5.53 26.33
CA GLY A 375 -0.27 4.96 25.79
C GLY A 375 0.51 6.03 25.05
N LEU A 376 1.83 5.83 24.91
CA LEU A 376 2.69 6.62 24.05
C LEU A 376 3.19 5.76 22.90
N VAL A 377 2.97 6.25 21.68
CA VAL A 377 3.27 5.54 20.43
C VAL A 377 4.21 6.39 19.60
N VAL A 378 5.21 5.77 18.99
CA VAL A 378 6.04 6.40 17.96
C VAL A 378 5.67 5.79 16.62
N ALA A 379 5.16 6.60 15.70
CA ALA A 379 4.78 6.17 14.35
C ALA A 379 5.73 6.77 13.31
N LEU A 380 6.44 5.90 12.59
CA LEU A 380 7.29 6.24 11.45
C LEU A 380 6.52 5.97 10.16
N ASP A 381 6.05 7.02 9.49
CA ASP A 381 5.45 6.93 8.16
C ASP A 381 6.48 7.10 7.05
N GLU A 382 6.18 6.54 5.88
CA GLU A 382 7.11 6.42 4.75
C GLU A 382 8.48 5.79 5.11
N ALA A 383 8.49 4.86 6.06
CA ALA A 383 9.71 4.28 6.63
C ALA A 383 10.67 3.64 5.61
N GLN A 384 10.15 3.14 4.49
CA GLN A 384 10.96 2.60 3.39
C GLN A 384 11.94 3.64 2.81
N VAL A 385 11.65 4.95 2.93
CA VAL A 385 12.56 6.02 2.54
C VAL A 385 13.84 5.98 3.38
N ALA A 386 13.72 5.78 4.69
CA ALA A 386 14.87 5.65 5.59
C ALA A 386 15.68 4.38 5.31
N GLY A 387 15.04 3.31 4.83
CA GLY A 387 15.73 2.06 4.47
C GLY A 387 16.45 2.15 3.13
N ASN A 388 15.79 2.74 2.13
CA ASN A 388 16.19 2.60 0.73
C ASN A 388 16.88 3.84 0.15
N ARG A 389 16.74 5.00 0.79
CA ARG A 389 17.29 6.27 0.27
C ARG A 389 18.32 6.92 1.18
N ILE A 390 18.21 6.77 2.49
CA ILE A 390 19.13 7.39 3.46
C ILE A 390 20.20 6.37 3.85
N LEU A 391 21.46 6.67 3.53
CA LEU A 391 22.61 5.77 3.71
C LEU A 391 22.31 4.33 3.22
N PRO A 392 21.84 4.14 1.97
CA PRO A 392 21.45 2.83 1.48
C PRO A 392 22.65 1.87 1.54
N ARG A 393 22.38 0.64 1.98
CA ARG A 393 23.37 -0.45 2.02
C ARG A 393 24.64 -0.13 2.82
N THR A 394 24.52 0.74 3.83
CA THR A 394 25.65 1.21 4.65
C THR A 394 25.81 0.41 5.94
N PHE A 395 24.70 -0.01 6.54
CA PHE A 395 24.68 -0.70 7.83
C PHE A 395 24.55 -2.21 7.66
N ILE A 396 25.10 -2.99 8.59
CA ILE A 396 24.97 -4.44 8.60
C ILE A 396 23.70 -4.81 9.39
N ALA A 397 22.90 -5.76 8.92
CA ALA A 397 21.76 -6.25 9.70
C ALA A 397 22.26 -6.92 11.01
N PRO A 398 21.73 -6.57 12.20
CA PRO A 398 22.21 -7.10 13.48
C PRO A 398 22.20 -8.63 13.56
N SER A 399 21.21 -9.28 12.95
CA SER A 399 21.09 -10.74 12.92
C SER A 399 22.21 -11.44 12.13
N SER A 400 22.79 -10.77 11.15
CA SER A 400 23.79 -11.35 10.26
C SER A 400 25.15 -11.49 10.93
N ILE A 401 25.43 -10.69 11.97
CA ILE A 401 26.72 -10.70 12.69
C ILE A 401 26.95 -12.05 13.42
N VAL A 402 25.87 -12.81 13.67
CA VAL A 402 25.93 -14.13 14.32
C VAL A 402 26.26 -15.25 13.31
N GLU A 403 26.10 -15.01 12.00
CA GLU A 403 26.33 -15.99 10.95
C GLU A 403 27.74 -15.80 10.35
N ASN A 404 28.63 -16.79 10.50
CA ASN A 404 30.03 -16.72 10.03
C ASN A 404 30.23 -16.71 8.49
N LYS A 405 29.20 -16.32 7.71
CA LYS A 405 29.19 -16.32 6.23
C LYS A 405 28.64 -15.02 5.64
N ILE A 406 28.94 -13.86 6.23
CA ILE A 406 28.46 -12.58 5.68
C ILE A 406 29.29 -12.06 4.51
N LEU A 407 30.45 -12.65 4.21
CA LEU A 407 31.37 -12.21 3.17
C LEU A 407 31.25 -13.05 1.89
N ASP A 408 31.37 -12.41 0.73
CA ASP A 408 31.53 -13.07 -0.56
C ASP A 408 32.95 -13.62 -0.76
N GLY A 409 33.18 -14.36 -1.85
CA GLY A 409 34.50 -14.89 -2.21
C GLY A 409 35.58 -13.82 -2.47
N LYS A 410 35.22 -12.53 -2.45
CA LYS A 410 36.11 -11.37 -2.58
C LYS A 410 36.25 -10.59 -1.26
N GLY A 411 35.73 -11.11 -0.15
CA GLY A 411 35.81 -10.47 1.18
C GLY A 411 34.87 -9.28 1.37
N ARG A 412 33.86 -9.11 0.52
CA ARG A 412 32.85 -8.03 0.63
C ARG A 412 31.59 -8.53 1.32
N ILE A 413 30.90 -7.69 2.07
CA ILE A 413 29.64 -8.07 2.70
C ILE A 413 28.59 -8.36 1.63
N LEU A 414 27.92 -9.51 1.72
CA LEU A 414 26.84 -9.87 0.81
C LEU A 414 25.69 -8.87 0.94
N ASP A 415 25.17 -8.45 -0.21
CA ASP A 415 24.07 -7.49 -0.37
C ASP A 415 22.87 -7.77 0.54
N ILE A 416 22.53 -9.05 0.71
CA ILE A 416 21.42 -9.53 1.55
C ILE A 416 21.56 -9.15 3.03
N HIS A 417 22.75 -8.78 3.49
CA HIS A 417 23.03 -8.38 4.87
C HIS A 417 23.19 -6.86 5.05
N LEU A 418 23.20 -6.09 3.96
CA LEU A 418 23.34 -4.63 4.00
C LEU A 418 21.97 -3.96 4.12
N ARG A 419 21.90 -2.86 4.85
CA ARG A 419 20.67 -2.11 5.18
C ARG A 419 20.94 -0.59 5.17
N GLY A 420 19.87 0.21 5.13
CA GLY A 420 19.95 1.67 5.29
C GLY A 420 19.65 2.18 6.70
N PHE A 421 19.45 3.49 6.81
CA PHE A 421 19.25 4.22 8.06
C PHE A 421 18.05 3.75 8.90
N LEU A 422 17.04 3.11 8.28
CA LEU A 422 15.94 2.49 9.02
C LEU A 422 16.42 1.51 10.10
N THR A 423 17.57 0.86 9.92
CA THR A 423 18.12 -0.09 10.90
C THR A 423 18.49 0.57 12.23
N PRO A 424 19.45 1.53 12.29
CA PRO A 424 19.76 2.22 13.55
C PRO A 424 18.58 3.04 14.09
N LEU A 425 17.69 3.53 13.23
CA LEU A 425 16.46 4.23 13.64
C LEU A 425 15.54 3.29 14.44
N CYS A 426 15.14 2.15 13.86
CA CYS A 426 14.27 1.17 14.52
C CYS A 426 14.95 0.55 15.76
N ALA A 427 16.25 0.25 15.68
CA ALA A 427 17.00 -0.28 16.83
C ALA A 427 16.88 0.68 18.03
N THR A 428 17.20 1.96 17.84
CA THR A 428 17.15 2.99 18.89
C THR A 428 15.74 3.17 19.45
N LEU A 429 14.74 3.33 18.57
CA LEU A 429 13.37 3.60 18.99
C LEU A 429 12.71 2.42 19.68
N SER A 430 13.05 1.19 19.29
CA SER A 430 12.53 -0.01 19.96
C SER A 430 12.94 -0.09 21.42
N HIS A 431 14.07 0.52 21.82
CA HIS A 431 14.53 0.53 23.22
C HIS A 431 13.80 1.55 24.10
N MET A 432 12.99 2.43 23.52
CA MET A 432 12.20 3.40 24.27
C MET A 432 10.95 2.75 24.89
N ARG A 433 10.42 3.29 26.00
CA ARG A 433 9.13 2.88 26.57
C ARG A 433 7.95 3.44 25.78
N SER A 434 7.82 3.01 24.53
CA SER A 434 6.73 3.37 23.64
C SER A 434 6.53 2.25 22.63
N THR A 435 5.28 2.04 22.20
CA THR A 435 5.01 1.14 21.06
C THR A 435 5.56 1.79 19.79
N LEU A 436 6.38 1.06 19.03
CA LEU A 436 6.92 1.54 17.76
C LEU A 436 6.06 1.01 16.61
N VAL A 437 5.53 1.90 15.78
CA VAL A 437 4.77 1.57 14.56
C VAL A 437 5.56 2.02 13.35
N VAL A 438 5.85 1.10 12.45
CA VAL A 438 6.58 1.34 11.20
C VAL A 438 5.63 1.09 10.04
N LEU A 439 5.43 2.10 9.18
CA LEU A 439 4.50 2.07 8.06
C LEU A 439 5.05 2.90 6.89
N GLY A 440 4.49 2.71 5.70
CA GLY A 440 4.76 3.58 4.56
C GLY A 440 4.11 3.15 3.27
N THR A 441 3.95 4.09 2.33
CA THR A 441 3.12 3.88 1.13
C THR A 441 3.62 2.75 0.24
N SER A 442 4.94 2.61 0.12
CA SER A 442 5.63 1.56 -0.65
C SER A 442 6.38 0.57 0.24
N MET A 443 6.00 0.45 1.52
CA MET A 443 6.65 -0.48 2.43
C MET A 443 6.32 -1.91 2.03
N SER A 444 7.36 -2.68 1.71
CA SER A 444 7.25 -4.07 1.27
C SER A 444 7.08 -5.08 2.39
N LEU A 445 6.64 -6.29 2.02
CA LEU A 445 6.76 -7.44 2.92
C LEU A 445 8.24 -7.65 3.33
N GLN A 446 9.17 -7.44 2.38
CA GLN A 446 10.59 -7.52 2.63
C GLN A 446 11.09 -6.39 3.56
N ASP A 447 10.62 -5.16 3.39
CA ASP A 447 10.94 -4.06 4.31
C ASP A 447 10.45 -4.38 5.74
N ALA A 448 9.27 -4.99 5.88
CA ALA A 448 8.78 -5.46 7.18
C ALA A 448 9.54 -6.67 7.73
N ASP A 449 10.00 -7.57 6.85
CA ASP A 449 10.95 -8.63 7.18
C ASP A 449 12.28 -8.05 7.68
N ASP A 450 12.71 -6.90 7.18
CA ASP A 450 13.94 -6.21 7.56
C ASP A 450 13.82 -5.42 8.88
N VAL A 451 12.61 -4.97 9.26
CA VAL A 451 12.37 -4.35 10.58
C VAL A 451 12.61 -5.35 11.72
N TYR A 452 12.19 -6.61 11.54
CA TYR A 452 12.34 -7.64 12.58
C TYR A 452 13.80 -7.90 13.04
N PRO A 453 14.78 -8.14 12.15
CA PRO A 453 16.18 -8.25 12.52
C PRO A 453 16.77 -6.91 12.96
N ALA A 454 16.29 -5.77 12.46
CA ALA A 454 16.75 -4.46 12.90
C ALA A 454 16.47 -4.20 14.39
N VAL A 455 15.34 -4.69 14.93
CA VAL A 455 15.00 -4.58 16.35
C VAL A 455 15.52 -5.73 17.22
N GLY A 456 16.39 -6.60 16.68
CA GLY A 456 17.04 -7.67 17.43
C GLY A 456 16.16 -8.91 17.67
N LYS A 457 15.20 -9.20 16.78
CA LYS A 457 14.31 -10.38 16.87
C LYS A 457 13.49 -10.46 18.18
N ARG A 458 12.88 -9.34 18.58
CA ARG A 458 12.02 -9.29 19.78
C ARG A 458 10.79 -10.18 19.64
N THR A 459 10.39 -10.79 20.76
CA THR A 459 9.20 -11.66 20.83
C THR A 459 7.86 -10.92 20.64
N ASN A 460 7.82 -9.60 20.88
CA ASN A 460 6.61 -8.78 20.76
C ASN A 460 6.55 -7.98 19.43
N PHE A 461 7.06 -8.58 18.35
CA PHE A 461 6.96 -8.00 17.01
C PHE A 461 5.67 -8.48 16.33
N HIS A 462 4.88 -7.54 15.81
CA HIS A 462 3.61 -7.80 15.15
C HIS A 462 3.63 -7.30 13.70
N ARG A 463 3.00 -8.06 12.80
CA ARG A 463 2.73 -7.63 11.42
C ARG A 463 1.24 -7.44 11.23
N ILE A 464 0.84 -6.23 10.88
CA ILE A 464 -0.51 -5.90 10.43
C ILE A 464 -0.50 -5.91 8.90
N THR A 465 -1.17 -6.90 8.33
CA THR A 465 -1.26 -7.11 6.87
C THR A 465 -2.69 -7.17 6.36
N GLN A 466 -3.66 -7.40 7.26
CA GLN A 466 -5.07 -7.55 6.91
C GLN A 466 -5.78 -6.21 7.02
N PHE A 467 -5.80 -5.45 5.93
CA PHE A 467 -6.54 -4.20 5.84
C PHE A 467 -7.97 -4.42 5.33
N PRO A 468 -8.96 -3.66 5.82
CA PRO A 468 -10.33 -3.76 5.32
C PRO A 468 -10.43 -3.49 3.82
N VAL A 469 -11.22 -4.32 3.13
CA VAL A 469 -11.62 -4.11 1.74
C VAL A 469 -13.07 -3.60 1.72
N PHE A 470 -13.31 -2.50 1.03
CA PHE A 470 -14.62 -1.86 0.94
C PHE A 470 -15.42 -2.49 -0.20
N ASN A 471 -16.61 -3.00 0.12
CA ASN A 471 -17.59 -3.42 -0.88
C ASN A 471 -18.49 -2.23 -1.33
N GLU A 472 -19.44 -2.46 -2.23
CA GLU A 472 -20.33 -1.42 -2.74
C GLU A 472 -21.15 -0.71 -1.64
N GLU A 473 -21.55 -1.44 -0.60
CA GLU A 473 -22.28 -0.88 0.55
C GLU A 473 -21.36 -0.04 1.45
N ASP A 474 -20.11 -0.50 1.64
CA ASP A 474 -19.09 0.23 2.37
C ASP A 474 -18.83 1.60 1.73
N VAL A 475 -18.75 1.68 0.40
CA VAL A 475 -18.61 2.96 -0.35
C VAL A 475 -19.74 3.93 -0.01
N GLN A 476 -21.00 3.47 -0.08
CA GLN A 476 -22.16 4.32 0.17
C GLN A 476 -22.17 4.83 1.61
N ASN A 477 -21.97 3.93 2.57
CA ASN A 477 -22.08 4.26 3.99
C ASN A 477 -20.98 5.25 4.41
N VAL A 478 -19.74 5.03 3.96
CA VAL A 478 -18.62 5.92 4.25
C VAL A 478 -18.86 7.32 3.71
N LEU A 479 -19.37 7.45 2.49
CA LEU A 479 -19.68 8.76 1.93
C LEU A 479 -20.81 9.45 2.70
N SER A 480 -21.89 8.72 3.03
CA SER A 480 -22.99 9.28 3.84
C SER A 480 -22.61 9.65 5.26
N GLU A 481 -21.59 9.01 5.83
CA GLU A 481 -21.06 9.37 7.15
C GLU A 481 -20.22 10.66 7.13
N LEU A 482 -19.63 11.01 5.98
CA LEU A 482 -18.76 12.17 5.85
C LEU A 482 -19.49 13.40 5.29
N VAL A 483 -20.40 13.20 4.35
CA VAL A 483 -21.07 14.27 3.59
C VAL A 483 -22.54 13.93 3.34
N ASP A 484 -23.37 14.95 3.14
CA ASP A 484 -24.80 14.76 2.88
C ASP A 484 -25.04 14.33 1.42
N ILE A 485 -25.27 13.03 1.23
CA ILE A 485 -25.67 12.42 -0.04
C ILE A 485 -27.07 11.79 0.00
N SER A 486 -27.89 12.14 1.00
CA SER A 486 -29.20 11.52 1.27
C SER A 486 -30.14 11.48 0.05
N ASP A 487 -30.19 12.55 -0.72
CA ASP A 487 -31.03 12.70 -1.92
C ASP A 487 -30.31 12.35 -3.24
N CYS A 488 -29.20 11.62 -3.17
CA CYS A 488 -28.38 11.31 -4.33
C CYS A 488 -28.10 9.82 -4.47
N THR A 489 -27.93 9.36 -5.72
CA THR A 489 -27.59 7.97 -6.03
C THR A 489 -26.30 7.92 -6.82
N ILE A 490 -25.36 7.08 -6.39
CA ILE A 490 -24.17 6.75 -7.17
C ILE A 490 -24.50 5.54 -8.05
N PRO A 491 -24.45 5.64 -9.39
CA PRO A 491 -24.68 4.51 -10.28
C PRO A 491 -23.80 3.31 -9.93
N ARG A 492 -24.35 2.09 -10.04
CA ARG A 492 -23.66 0.85 -9.63
C ARG A 492 -22.26 0.71 -10.26
N VAL A 493 -22.13 1.00 -11.55
CA VAL A 493 -20.86 0.91 -12.28
C VAL A 493 -19.81 1.85 -11.68
N LYS A 494 -20.18 3.09 -11.35
CA LYS A 494 -19.26 4.05 -10.71
C LYS A 494 -18.92 3.61 -9.29
N ARG A 495 -19.92 3.14 -8.54
CA ARG A 495 -19.76 2.64 -7.16
C ARG A 495 -18.77 1.47 -7.09
N GLN A 496 -18.84 0.53 -8.04
CA GLN A 496 -17.91 -0.58 -8.18
C GLN A 496 -16.47 -0.09 -8.37
N LYS A 497 -16.23 0.94 -9.17
CA LYS A 497 -14.88 1.52 -9.35
C LYS A 497 -14.31 2.16 -8.07
N LEU A 498 -15.17 2.49 -7.10
CA LEU A 498 -14.78 3.06 -5.81
C LEU A 498 -14.61 2.00 -4.71
N THR A 499 -14.89 0.72 -4.99
CA THR A 499 -14.67 -0.41 -4.07
C THR A 499 -13.20 -0.79 -3.99
N GLY A 500 -12.82 -1.50 -2.92
CA GLY A 500 -11.43 -1.90 -2.70
C GLY A 500 -10.79 -1.16 -1.54
N ARG A 501 -9.70 -0.45 -1.80
CA ARG A 501 -9.02 0.38 -0.81
C ARG A 501 -9.87 1.61 -0.43
N ALA A 502 -9.86 1.95 0.86
CA ALA A 502 -10.63 3.07 1.41
C ALA A 502 -10.34 4.41 0.70
N ARG A 503 -9.11 4.60 0.19
CA ARG A 503 -8.73 5.82 -0.54
C ARG A 503 -9.60 6.08 -1.78
N PHE A 504 -10.07 5.06 -2.49
CA PHE A 504 -10.93 5.29 -3.66
C PHE A 504 -12.26 5.92 -3.26
N SER A 505 -12.87 5.46 -2.17
CA SER A 505 -14.10 6.08 -1.67
C SER A 505 -13.83 7.46 -1.08
N ALA A 506 -12.77 7.60 -0.28
CA ALA A 506 -12.41 8.86 0.36
C ALA A 506 -12.04 9.98 -0.64
N SER A 507 -11.48 9.63 -1.81
CA SER A 507 -11.09 10.62 -2.82
C SER A 507 -12.28 11.40 -3.36
N VAL A 508 -13.50 10.86 -3.32
CA VAL A 508 -14.72 11.61 -3.67
C VAL A 508 -14.87 12.85 -2.79
N VAL A 509 -14.65 12.73 -1.48
CA VAL A 509 -14.73 13.86 -0.54
C VAL A 509 -13.60 14.86 -0.79
N THR A 510 -12.39 14.38 -1.09
CA THR A 510 -11.28 15.26 -1.49
C THR A 510 -11.62 16.05 -2.76
N GLU A 511 -12.16 15.40 -3.79
CA GLU A 511 -12.59 16.09 -5.02
C GLU A 511 -13.72 17.08 -4.75
N MET A 512 -14.67 16.77 -3.85
CA MET A 512 -15.73 17.74 -3.47
C MET A 512 -15.12 19.02 -2.90
N PHE A 513 -14.06 18.91 -2.09
CA PHE A 513 -13.38 20.04 -1.48
C PHE A 513 -12.55 20.86 -2.48
N GLU A 514 -11.97 20.20 -3.48
CA GLU A 514 -11.07 20.84 -4.45
C GLU A 514 -11.79 21.37 -5.69
N CYS A 515 -12.99 20.87 -5.99
CA CYS A 515 -13.69 21.22 -7.22
C CYS A 515 -14.14 22.69 -7.22
N ARG A 516 -13.36 23.56 -7.89
CA ARG A 516 -13.67 24.99 -8.06
C ARG A 516 -14.71 25.27 -9.15
N HIS A 517 -15.04 24.28 -9.98
CA HIS A 517 -15.82 24.43 -11.22
C HIS A 517 -17.13 23.65 -11.18
N ILE A 518 -17.96 23.96 -10.19
CA ILE A 518 -19.32 23.46 -10.15
C ILE A 518 -20.24 24.57 -10.66
N GLU A 519 -20.96 24.30 -11.75
CA GLU A 519 -21.92 25.25 -12.31
C GLU A 519 -22.97 25.63 -11.25
N PRO A 520 -23.22 26.94 -11.01
CA PRO A 520 -24.09 27.40 -9.93
C PRO A 520 -25.49 26.78 -9.96
N HIS A 521 -26.00 26.49 -11.16
CA HIS A 521 -27.36 26.01 -11.41
C HIS A 521 -27.50 24.49 -11.56
N SER A 522 -26.41 23.73 -11.40
CA SER A 522 -26.48 22.27 -11.47
C SER A 522 -27.18 21.66 -10.25
N SER A 523 -27.92 20.55 -10.45
CA SER A 523 -28.58 19.83 -9.35
C SER A 523 -27.57 19.14 -8.43
N LYS A 524 -27.92 18.86 -7.17
CA LYS A 524 -27.07 18.12 -6.22
C LYS A 524 -26.58 16.79 -6.82
N GLN A 525 -27.46 16.05 -7.52
CA GLN A 525 -27.10 14.82 -8.22
C GLN A 525 -26.07 15.04 -9.33
N ALA A 526 -26.26 16.03 -10.21
CA ALA A 526 -25.32 16.32 -11.30
C ALA A 526 -23.94 16.73 -10.77
N LYS A 527 -23.90 17.45 -9.64
CA LYS A 527 -22.66 17.79 -8.93
C LYS A 527 -21.95 16.55 -8.41
N LEU A 528 -22.68 15.65 -7.74
CA LEU A 528 -22.14 14.40 -7.23
C LEU A 528 -21.57 13.54 -8.37
N ASP A 529 -22.31 13.40 -9.47
CA ASP A 529 -21.88 12.61 -10.62
C ASP A 529 -20.55 13.11 -11.20
N LYS A 530 -20.40 14.44 -11.36
CA LYS A 530 -19.16 15.06 -11.84
C LYS A 530 -17.99 14.83 -10.89
N VAL A 531 -18.21 15.00 -9.58
CA VAL A 531 -17.18 14.77 -8.56
C VAL A 531 -16.74 13.31 -8.56
N VAL A 532 -17.67 12.36 -8.61
CA VAL A 532 -17.36 10.93 -8.66
C VAL A 532 -16.54 10.60 -9.91
N ASP A 533 -16.89 11.18 -11.07
CA ASP A 533 -16.13 10.97 -12.30
C ASP A 533 -14.69 11.53 -12.20
N LEU A 534 -14.53 12.71 -11.61
CA LEU A 534 -13.20 13.29 -11.32
C LEU A 534 -12.38 12.43 -10.37
N ALA A 535 -13.01 11.92 -9.30
CA ALA A 535 -12.34 11.09 -8.30
C ALA A 535 -11.85 9.77 -8.90
N ILE A 536 -12.67 9.13 -9.74
CA ILE A 536 -12.29 7.94 -10.50
C ILE A 536 -11.15 8.27 -11.47
N ALA A 537 -11.27 9.35 -12.24
CA ALA A 537 -10.25 9.73 -13.22
C ALA A 537 -8.89 10.02 -12.57
N ARG A 538 -8.87 10.76 -11.46
CA ARG A 538 -7.62 11.05 -10.73
C ARG A 538 -7.01 9.80 -10.10
N SER A 539 -7.84 8.95 -9.50
CA SER A 539 -7.40 7.64 -8.97
C SER A 539 -6.80 6.77 -10.08
N LYS A 540 -7.41 6.79 -11.27
CA LYS A 540 -6.93 6.08 -12.46
C LYS A 540 -5.56 6.57 -12.91
N LEU A 541 -5.37 7.88 -13.03
CA LEU A 541 -4.07 8.49 -13.40
C LEU A 541 -2.96 8.10 -12.42
N SER A 542 -3.24 8.13 -11.12
CA SER A 542 -2.27 7.74 -10.09
C SER A 542 -1.87 6.26 -10.21
N LEU A 543 -2.85 5.36 -10.46
CA LEU A 543 -2.58 3.94 -10.68
C LEU A 543 -1.80 3.71 -11.98
N GLN A 544 -2.13 4.41 -13.06
CA GLN A 544 -1.47 4.29 -14.36
C GLN A 544 0.03 4.59 -14.25
N ALA A 545 0.41 5.64 -13.51
CA ALA A 545 1.82 5.95 -13.29
C ALA A 545 2.58 4.79 -12.62
N GLY A 546 1.98 4.18 -11.57
CA GLY A 546 2.59 3.05 -10.86
C GLY A 546 2.67 1.77 -11.72
N VAL A 547 1.60 1.44 -12.45
CA VAL A 547 1.55 0.27 -13.34
C VAL A 547 2.48 0.45 -14.55
N ARG A 548 2.57 1.65 -15.12
CA ARG A 548 3.46 1.92 -16.24
C ARG A 548 4.93 1.77 -15.84
N GLN A 549 5.30 2.32 -14.69
CA GLN A 549 6.65 2.16 -14.16
C GLN A 549 6.98 0.68 -13.97
N LEU A 550 6.07 -0.06 -13.33
CA LEU A 550 6.12 -1.52 -13.18
C LEU A 550 6.44 -2.27 -14.48
N LEU A 551 5.71 -1.97 -15.55
CA LEU A 551 5.83 -2.63 -16.85
C LEU A 551 7.04 -2.16 -17.67
N THR A 552 7.54 -0.95 -17.40
CA THR A 552 8.73 -0.39 -18.05
C THR A 552 9.99 -1.01 -17.46
N ASP A 553 10.02 -1.23 -16.15
CA ASP A 553 11.14 -1.87 -15.44
C ASP A 553 11.18 -3.40 -15.64
N ASP A 554 10.17 -3.98 -16.28
CA ASP A 554 10.07 -5.42 -16.55
C ASP A 554 10.86 -5.83 -17.80
N GLU A 555 12.14 -6.12 -17.60
CA GLU A 555 13.05 -6.64 -18.63
C GLU A 555 12.71 -8.08 -19.04
N THR A 556 12.23 -8.89 -18.10
CA THR A 556 11.97 -10.33 -18.29
C THR A 556 10.64 -10.64 -18.98
N GLY A 557 9.65 -9.76 -18.82
CA GLY A 557 8.26 -10.02 -19.22
C GLY A 557 7.44 -10.73 -18.14
N ASP A 558 8.04 -11.16 -17.03
CA ASP A 558 7.39 -11.93 -15.96
C ASP A 558 6.32 -11.10 -15.25
N VAL A 559 6.57 -9.80 -15.04
CA VAL A 559 5.60 -8.88 -14.43
C VAL A 559 4.41 -8.69 -15.35
N ALA A 560 4.65 -8.40 -16.62
CA ALA A 560 3.60 -8.21 -17.61
C ALA A 560 2.74 -9.48 -17.74
N HIS A 561 3.39 -10.63 -17.81
CA HIS A 561 2.74 -11.93 -17.90
C HIS A 561 1.85 -12.20 -16.69
N LEU A 562 2.39 -11.95 -15.50
CA LEU A 562 1.63 -12.14 -14.29
C LEU A 562 0.43 -11.20 -14.20
N LEU A 563 0.61 -9.92 -14.49
CA LEU A 563 -0.50 -8.95 -14.50
C LEU A 563 -1.59 -9.34 -15.53
N GLY A 564 -1.19 -9.84 -16.70
CA GLY A 564 -2.11 -10.38 -17.70
C GLY A 564 -2.93 -11.56 -17.17
N ARG A 565 -2.28 -12.51 -16.51
CA ARG A 565 -2.95 -13.63 -15.81
C ARG A 565 -3.92 -13.16 -14.75
N MET A 566 -3.55 -12.17 -13.94
CA MET A 566 -4.43 -11.62 -12.90
C MET A 566 -5.67 -10.93 -13.48
N VAL A 567 -5.52 -10.18 -14.57
CA VAL A 567 -6.65 -9.58 -15.29
C VAL A 567 -7.59 -10.66 -15.82
N LEU A 568 -7.07 -11.70 -16.49
CA LEU A 568 -7.90 -12.80 -16.98
C LEU A 568 -8.57 -13.57 -15.84
N ALA A 569 -7.85 -13.85 -14.75
CA ALA A 569 -8.41 -14.46 -13.55
C ALA A 569 -9.52 -13.59 -12.93
N TYR A 570 -9.41 -12.25 -13.02
CA TYR A 570 -10.48 -11.34 -12.62
C TYR A 570 -11.72 -11.49 -13.48
N LYS A 571 -11.57 -11.49 -14.81
CA LYS A 571 -12.69 -11.66 -15.73
C LYS A 571 -13.31 -13.05 -15.62
N LEU A 572 -12.51 -14.08 -15.37
CA LEU A 572 -12.98 -15.47 -15.28
C LEU A 572 -13.55 -15.82 -13.93
N HIS A 573 -12.88 -15.51 -12.82
CA HIS A 573 -13.18 -16.04 -11.49
C HIS A 573 -12.99 -14.99 -10.37
N GLY A 574 -13.35 -13.74 -10.63
CA GLY A 574 -13.35 -12.68 -9.61
C GLY A 574 -11.97 -12.34 -9.00
N GLY A 575 -10.86 -12.75 -9.65
CA GLY A 575 -9.54 -12.14 -9.44
C GLY A 575 -8.60 -12.90 -8.53
N LYS A 576 -8.88 -14.19 -8.28
CA LYS A 576 -8.08 -14.98 -7.35
C LYS A 576 -6.91 -15.69 -8.03
N THR A 577 -5.69 -15.27 -7.67
CA THR A 577 -4.45 -15.94 -8.06
C THR A 577 -3.57 -16.24 -6.84
N GLN A 578 -2.90 -17.37 -6.85
CA GLN A 578 -2.01 -17.88 -5.81
C GLN A 578 -0.64 -18.05 -6.46
N PHE A 579 0.39 -17.49 -5.84
CA PHE A 579 1.77 -17.63 -6.30
C PHE A 579 2.50 -18.70 -5.48
N SER A 580 3.46 -19.35 -6.12
CA SER A 580 4.26 -20.41 -5.54
C SER A 580 5.38 -19.89 -4.62
N ILE A 581 5.82 -18.62 -4.76
CA ILE A 581 6.98 -18.08 -4.02
C ILE A 581 6.78 -16.60 -3.63
N SER A 582 7.25 -16.20 -2.45
CA SER A 582 7.11 -14.85 -1.86
C SER A 582 7.90 -13.73 -2.55
N THR A 583 8.84 -14.05 -3.44
CA THR A 583 9.64 -13.06 -4.19
C THR A 583 8.93 -12.57 -5.45
N GLN A 584 7.98 -13.36 -6.00
CA GLN A 584 7.07 -12.92 -7.06
C GLN A 584 5.95 -12.00 -6.54
N ALA A 585 6.09 -11.52 -5.30
CA ALA A 585 5.02 -10.95 -4.49
C ALA A 585 5.25 -9.46 -4.16
N ASP A 586 6.24 -8.83 -4.79
CA ASP A 586 6.56 -7.39 -4.69
C ASP A 586 5.45 -6.47 -5.28
N PHE A 587 4.31 -7.03 -5.73
CA PHE A 587 3.19 -6.31 -6.33
C PHE A 587 2.24 -5.63 -5.32
N VAL A 588 2.29 -6.01 -4.03
CA VAL A 588 1.65 -5.23 -2.94
C VAL A 588 2.37 -3.90 -2.75
N ASP A 589 3.66 -3.86 -3.08
CA ASP A 589 4.60 -2.81 -2.68
C ASP A 589 4.57 -1.66 -3.70
N LYS A 590 4.22 -2.01 -4.95
CA LYS A 590 3.88 -1.07 -6.02
C LYS A 590 2.37 -0.77 -6.12
N ALA A 591 1.62 -1.11 -5.06
CA ALA A 591 0.24 -0.70 -4.82
C ALA A 591 -0.84 -1.21 -5.80
N VAL A 592 -0.62 -2.34 -6.47
CA VAL A 592 -1.57 -2.90 -7.44
C VAL A 592 -2.54 -3.90 -6.80
N CYS A 593 -2.06 -4.78 -5.90
CA CYS A 593 -2.87 -5.90 -5.41
C CYS A 593 -3.08 -5.90 -3.89
N SER A 594 -4.11 -6.63 -3.41
CA SER A 594 -4.29 -6.93 -1.99
C SER A 594 -3.68 -8.28 -1.61
N LEU A 595 -3.14 -8.33 -0.39
CA LEU A 595 -2.71 -9.55 0.26
C LEU A 595 -3.85 -10.17 1.06
N GLN A 596 -4.18 -11.44 0.82
CA GLN A 596 -5.05 -12.21 1.72
C GLN A 596 -4.38 -13.52 2.13
N LEU A 597 -4.19 -13.70 3.43
CA LEU A 597 -3.74 -14.97 3.99
C LEU A 597 -4.95 -15.91 4.08
N GLN A 598 -4.95 -16.99 3.31
CA GLN A 598 -5.89 -18.09 3.49
C GLN A 598 -5.18 -19.25 4.20
N LYS A 599 -5.95 -20.24 4.69
CA LYS A 599 -5.40 -21.39 5.44
C LYS A 599 -4.38 -22.20 4.62
N ASP A 600 -4.38 -22.03 3.31
CA ASP A 600 -3.58 -22.79 2.35
C ASP A 600 -2.31 -22.06 1.87
N GLY A 601 -2.11 -20.80 2.30
CA GLY A 601 -0.99 -19.94 1.90
C GLY A 601 -1.37 -18.47 1.71
N VAL A 602 -0.43 -17.67 1.20
CA VAL A 602 -0.63 -16.27 0.85
C VAL A 602 -1.22 -16.18 -0.57
N ASN A 603 -2.49 -15.76 -0.68
CA ASN A 603 -3.14 -15.51 -1.96
C ASN A 603 -3.08 -14.01 -2.30
N TRP A 604 -2.93 -13.71 -3.59
CA TRP A 604 -2.84 -12.36 -4.12
C TRP A 604 -4.06 -12.09 -4.96
N LEU A 605 -4.82 -11.07 -4.57
CA LEU A 605 -6.12 -10.81 -5.15
C LEU A 605 -6.15 -9.42 -5.76
N MET A 606 -6.49 -9.34 -7.04
CA MET A 606 -6.84 -8.09 -7.69
C MET A 606 -8.35 -7.90 -7.58
N GLU A 607 -8.83 -7.53 -6.39
CA GLU A 607 -10.29 -7.42 -6.11
C GLU A 607 -10.87 -6.05 -6.53
N GLU A 608 -10.03 -5.13 -6.99
CA GLU A 608 -10.38 -3.72 -7.21
C GLU A 608 -10.69 -3.46 -8.69
N PRO A 609 -11.95 -3.22 -9.08
CA PRO A 609 -12.34 -3.11 -10.49
C PRO A 609 -11.56 -2.02 -11.24
N LEU A 610 -11.28 -0.89 -10.58
CA LEU A 610 -10.53 0.22 -11.16
C LEU A 610 -9.06 -0.15 -11.43
N VAL A 611 -8.45 -0.97 -10.58
CA VAL A 611 -7.06 -1.41 -10.79
C VAL A 611 -6.98 -2.37 -11.97
N VAL A 612 -7.93 -3.32 -12.07
CA VAL A 612 -8.03 -4.23 -13.21
C VAL A 612 -8.14 -3.46 -14.52
N GLU A 613 -9.01 -2.44 -14.56
CA GLU A 613 -9.17 -1.57 -15.73
C GLU A 613 -7.86 -0.88 -16.12
N VAL A 614 -7.13 -0.33 -15.15
CA VAL A 614 -5.83 0.32 -15.39
C VAL A 614 -4.78 -0.65 -15.90
N VAL A 615 -4.66 -1.82 -15.29
CA VAL A 615 -3.68 -2.84 -15.69
C VAL A 615 -3.98 -3.33 -17.11
N GLU A 616 -5.25 -3.59 -17.42
CA GLU A 616 -5.69 -3.97 -18.76
C GLU A 616 -5.33 -2.91 -19.81
N GLU A 617 -5.54 -1.63 -19.49
CA GLU A 617 -5.22 -0.51 -20.40
C GLU A 617 -3.72 -0.32 -20.60
N GLU A 618 -2.91 -0.37 -19.54
CA GLU A 618 -1.46 -0.18 -19.66
C GLU A 618 -0.78 -1.35 -20.37
N LEU A 619 -1.22 -2.60 -20.14
CA LEU A 619 -0.75 -3.76 -20.90
C LEU A 619 -1.04 -3.61 -22.41
N LYS A 620 -2.24 -3.15 -22.76
CA LYS A 620 -2.63 -2.86 -24.15
C LYS A 620 -1.79 -1.72 -24.76
N LEU A 621 -1.66 -0.63 -24.02
CA LEU A 621 -0.95 0.58 -24.50
C LEU A 621 0.52 0.30 -24.79
N LEU A 622 1.19 -0.46 -23.92
CA LEU A 622 2.60 -0.79 -24.03
C LEU A 622 2.87 -2.01 -24.92
N GLY A 623 1.84 -2.72 -25.37
CA GLY A 623 1.98 -3.95 -26.16
C GLY A 623 2.73 -5.06 -25.43
N LYS A 624 2.65 -5.10 -24.10
CA LYS A 624 3.32 -6.09 -23.25
C LYS A 624 2.42 -7.32 -23.09
N ASP A 625 3.02 -8.50 -23.11
CA ASP A 625 2.36 -9.81 -23.19
C ASP A 625 1.30 -9.91 -24.31
N LEU A 626 1.79 -10.12 -25.54
CA LEU A 626 0.92 -10.33 -26.72
C LEU A 626 0.03 -11.57 -26.59
N VAL A 627 0.43 -12.57 -25.81
CA VAL A 627 -0.33 -13.81 -25.58
C VAL A 627 -1.56 -13.50 -24.72
N PHE A 628 -1.39 -12.72 -23.65
CA PHE A 628 -2.49 -12.15 -22.87
C PHE A 628 -3.47 -11.38 -23.74
N LEU A 629 -2.99 -10.45 -24.58
CA LEU A 629 -3.86 -9.64 -25.43
C LEU A 629 -4.68 -10.50 -26.39
N GLY A 630 -4.07 -11.55 -26.94
CA GLY A 630 -4.76 -12.55 -27.73
C GLY A 630 -5.86 -13.27 -26.94
N HIS A 631 -5.56 -13.77 -25.74
CA HIS A 631 -6.54 -14.45 -24.89
C HIS A 631 -7.66 -13.55 -24.38
N LEU A 632 -7.36 -12.31 -24.03
CA LEU A 632 -8.36 -11.34 -23.60
C LEU A 632 -9.34 -11.02 -24.73
N HIS A 633 -8.84 -10.81 -25.95
CA HIS A 633 -9.69 -10.62 -27.12
C HIS A 633 -10.56 -11.85 -27.38
N GLN A 634 -9.98 -13.06 -27.32
CA GLN A 634 -10.71 -14.31 -27.44
C GLN A 634 -11.82 -14.42 -26.39
N LEU A 635 -11.54 -14.07 -25.14
CA LEU A 635 -12.55 -14.10 -24.07
C LEU A 635 -13.72 -13.17 -24.39
N TYR A 636 -13.45 -11.94 -24.83
CA TYR A 636 -14.50 -10.99 -25.20
C TYR A 636 -15.32 -11.48 -26.40
N GLU A 637 -14.70 -12.05 -27.45
CA GLU A 637 -15.40 -12.66 -28.58
C GLU A 637 -16.31 -13.81 -28.12
N ILE A 638 -15.78 -14.72 -27.29
CA ILE A 638 -16.54 -15.85 -26.76
C ILE A 638 -17.74 -15.32 -25.95
N LEU A 639 -17.54 -14.36 -25.04
CA LEU A 639 -18.63 -13.80 -24.23
C LEU A 639 -19.69 -13.08 -25.07
N GLN A 640 -19.30 -12.34 -26.12
CA GLN A 640 -20.21 -11.68 -27.05
C GLN A 640 -21.03 -12.70 -27.85
N ASN A 641 -20.38 -13.70 -28.45
CA ASN A 641 -21.04 -14.76 -29.23
C ASN A 641 -22.02 -15.58 -28.38
N LEU A 642 -21.75 -15.73 -27.09
CA LEU A 642 -22.61 -16.46 -26.17
C LEU A 642 -23.83 -15.65 -25.69
N GLY A 643 -23.95 -14.38 -26.08
CA GLY A 643 -25.13 -13.54 -25.79
C GLY A 643 -25.26 -13.13 -24.31
N LEU A 644 -24.16 -13.14 -23.56
CA LEU A 644 -24.18 -12.89 -22.12
C LEU A 644 -24.35 -11.40 -21.83
N LYS A 645 -25.59 -10.98 -21.56
CA LYS A 645 -25.88 -9.65 -20.97
C LYS A 645 -25.41 -9.63 -19.52
N SER A 646 -24.13 -9.35 -19.28
CA SER A 646 -23.43 -8.93 -18.04
C SER A 646 -24.02 -9.26 -16.64
N SER A 647 -24.77 -10.35 -16.47
CA SER A 647 -25.55 -10.63 -15.25
C SER A 647 -25.33 -12.04 -14.69
N ALA A 648 -24.42 -12.83 -15.26
CA ALA A 648 -23.98 -14.07 -14.65
C ALA A 648 -23.14 -13.75 -13.40
N LYS A 649 -23.42 -14.45 -12.30
CA LYS A 649 -22.76 -14.33 -11.00
C LYS A 649 -21.23 -14.43 -11.13
N GLY A 650 -20.51 -13.32 -11.19
CA GLY A 650 -19.09 -13.23 -10.80
C GLY A 650 -18.07 -14.22 -11.39
N ASN A 651 -18.43 -15.10 -12.33
CA ASN A 651 -17.58 -16.16 -12.85
C ASN A 651 -17.94 -16.41 -14.33
N CYS A 652 -17.16 -15.86 -15.26
CA CYS A 652 -17.36 -16.11 -16.68
C CYS A 652 -17.16 -17.58 -17.07
N LEU A 653 -16.53 -18.40 -16.22
CA LEU A 653 -16.30 -19.82 -16.49
C LEU A 653 -17.59 -20.66 -16.48
N GLU A 654 -18.55 -20.34 -15.62
CA GLU A 654 -19.82 -21.09 -15.51
C GLU A 654 -20.59 -21.14 -16.84
N PRO A 655 -20.90 -19.99 -17.49
CA PRO A 655 -21.48 -20.00 -18.83
C PRO A 655 -20.66 -20.76 -19.88
N LEU A 656 -19.34 -20.69 -19.80
CA LEU A 656 -18.43 -21.36 -20.75
C LEU A 656 -18.52 -22.88 -20.60
N VAL A 657 -18.58 -23.37 -19.36
CA VAL A 657 -18.78 -24.79 -19.04
C VAL A 657 -20.13 -25.29 -19.52
N TRP A 658 -21.22 -24.55 -19.26
CA TRP A 658 -22.56 -24.96 -19.70
C TRP A 658 -22.61 -25.12 -21.23
N ARG A 659 -21.98 -24.20 -21.96
CA ARG A 659 -21.91 -24.24 -23.43
C ARG A 659 -21.02 -25.36 -23.94
N ALA A 660 -19.89 -25.63 -23.29
CA ALA A 660 -19.06 -26.80 -23.61
C ALA A 660 -19.87 -28.10 -23.45
N LEU A 661 -20.67 -28.20 -22.38
CA LEU A 661 -21.52 -29.35 -22.12
C LEU A 661 -22.61 -29.52 -23.20
N GLN A 662 -23.24 -28.43 -23.67
CA GLN A 662 -24.25 -28.49 -24.74
C GLN A 662 -23.74 -29.07 -26.06
N ARG A 663 -22.42 -28.99 -26.35
CA ARG A 663 -21.85 -29.54 -27.59
C ARG A 663 -21.94 -31.07 -27.65
N PHE A 664 -22.08 -31.72 -26.49
CA PHE A 664 -22.31 -33.16 -26.40
C PHE A 664 -23.80 -33.52 -26.53
N ASN A 665 -24.69 -32.59 -26.89
CA ASN A 665 -26.09 -32.89 -27.11
C ASN A 665 -26.26 -34.03 -28.13
N ASN A 666 -27.12 -34.98 -27.80
CA ASN A 666 -27.41 -36.21 -28.52
C ASN A 666 -26.34 -37.32 -28.45
N PHE A 667 -25.20 -37.09 -27.79
CA PHE A 667 -24.27 -38.17 -27.46
C PHE A 667 -24.89 -39.06 -26.39
N TYR A 668 -24.70 -40.37 -26.52
CA TYR A 668 -25.03 -41.29 -25.43
C TYR A 668 -24.04 -41.10 -24.28
N LEU A 669 -24.50 -41.27 -23.04
CA LEU A 669 -23.62 -41.12 -21.86
C LEU A 669 -22.41 -42.05 -21.94
N VAL A 670 -22.59 -43.26 -22.47
CA VAL A 670 -21.52 -44.25 -22.67
C VAL A 670 -20.45 -43.82 -23.68
N ASP A 671 -20.77 -42.86 -24.55
CA ASP A 671 -19.88 -42.39 -25.62
C ASP A 671 -19.20 -41.05 -25.27
N LEU A 672 -19.49 -40.48 -24.11
CA LEU A 672 -18.88 -39.21 -23.69
C LEU A 672 -17.37 -39.40 -23.45
N PRO A 673 -16.49 -38.57 -24.04
CA PRO A 673 -15.04 -38.76 -23.92
C PRO A 673 -14.55 -38.82 -22.48
N PHE A 674 -15.10 -37.97 -21.60
CA PHE A 674 -14.75 -37.91 -20.18
C PHE A 674 -15.35 -39.04 -19.30
N LEU A 675 -16.14 -39.95 -19.90
CA LEU A 675 -16.64 -41.18 -19.25
C LEU A 675 -16.00 -42.45 -19.83
N LYS A 676 -15.10 -42.30 -20.81
CA LYS A 676 -14.49 -43.43 -21.50
C LYS A 676 -13.68 -44.29 -20.54
N GLY A 677 -13.89 -45.60 -20.59
CA GLY A 677 -13.16 -46.58 -19.77
C GLY A 677 -13.73 -46.80 -18.38
N ILE A 678 -14.89 -46.21 -18.05
CA ILE A 678 -15.62 -46.44 -16.80
C ILE A 678 -16.79 -47.40 -17.05
N GLU A 679 -16.96 -48.39 -16.17
CA GLU A 679 -18.14 -49.25 -16.17
C GLU A 679 -19.33 -48.46 -15.59
N LEU A 680 -20.20 -47.96 -16.48
CA LEU A 680 -21.33 -47.11 -16.10
C LEU A 680 -22.52 -47.94 -15.57
N PRO A 681 -23.30 -47.39 -14.63
CA PRO A 681 -24.53 -48.04 -14.14
C PRO A 681 -25.51 -48.35 -15.27
N ALA A 682 -26.34 -49.37 -15.07
CA ALA A 682 -27.33 -49.80 -16.06
C ALA A 682 -28.27 -48.66 -16.50
N TRP A 683 -28.56 -47.70 -15.61
CA TRP A 683 -29.41 -46.56 -15.92
C TRP A 683 -28.80 -45.60 -16.95
N CYS A 684 -27.48 -45.59 -17.12
CA CYS A 684 -26.80 -44.77 -18.13
C CYS A 684 -26.96 -45.34 -19.55
N GLN A 685 -27.34 -46.62 -19.69
CA GLN A 685 -27.46 -47.26 -20.99
C GLN A 685 -28.61 -46.67 -21.79
N GLY A 686 -28.31 -46.22 -23.02
CA GLY A 686 -29.30 -45.63 -23.92
C GLY A 686 -29.75 -44.20 -23.57
N LEU A 687 -29.27 -43.62 -22.46
CA LEU A 687 -29.50 -42.22 -22.15
C LEU A 687 -28.58 -41.32 -22.98
N LYS A 688 -29.15 -40.21 -23.45
CA LYS A 688 -28.43 -39.16 -24.17
C LYS A 688 -28.30 -37.92 -23.31
N LEU A 689 -27.19 -37.21 -23.45
CA LEU A 689 -27.11 -35.85 -22.96
C LEU A 689 -27.98 -34.95 -23.84
N GLN A 690 -28.92 -34.24 -23.25
CA GLN A 690 -29.80 -33.30 -23.96
C GLN A 690 -30.03 -32.08 -23.07
N ILE A 691 -29.41 -30.96 -23.43
CA ILE A 691 -29.53 -29.65 -22.79
C ILE A 691 -29.76 -28.64 -23.90
N ASN A 692 -31.02 -28.44 -24.29
CA ASN A 692 -31.38 -27.57 -25.40
C ASN A 692 -31.40 -26.10 -24.98
N GLU A 693 -31.83 -25.85 -23.75
CA GLU A 693 -31.95 -24.50 -23.19
C GLU A 693 -31.19 -24.41 -21.87
N ILE A 694 -30.56 -23.25 -21.61
CA ILE A 694 -29.96 -22.90 -20.32
C ILE A 694 -30.55 -21.57 -19.88
N ASN A 695 -31.13 -21.52 -18.69
CA ASN A 695 -31.68 -20.28 -18.16
C ASN A 695 -31.83 -20.32 -16.63
N THR A 696 -32.04 -19.15 -16.04
CA THR A 696 -32.55 -19.06 -14.66
C THR A 696 -34.00 -19.55 -14.62
N ALA A 697 -34.50 -19.93 -13.43
CA ALA A 697 -35.91 -20.30 -13.27
C ALA A 697 -36.86 -19.22 -13.79
N GLN A 698 -36.55 -17.95 -13.50
CA GLN A 698 -37.30 -16.78 -14.02
C GLN A 698 -37.32 -16.73 -15.54
N GLY A 699 -36.18 -16.98 -16.19
CA GLY A 699 -36.10 -16.97 -17.65
C GLY A 699 -36.86 -18.13 -18.32
N TYR A 700 -37.16 -19.20 -17.59
CA TYR A 700 -38.09 -20.25 -18.02
C TYR A 700 -39.56 -19.96 -17.69
N GLY A 701 -39.86 -18.83 -17.05
CA GLY A 701 -41.22 -18.43 -16.67
C GLY A 701 -41.62 -18.82 -15.24
N TYR A 702 -40.71 -19.34 -14.42
CA TYR A 702 -40.99 -19.70 -13.02
C TYR A 702 -40.69 -18.55 -12.07
N GLY A 703 -41.55 -18.30 -11.07
CA GLY A 703 -41.25 -17.39 -9.96
C GLY A 703 -41.09 -15.91 -10.36
N LEU A 704 -42.19 -15.23 -10.69
CA LEU A 704 -42.21 -13.81 -11.11
C LEU A 704 -41.68 -12.78 -10.08
N ARG A 705 -41.45 -13.18 -8.81
CA ARG A 705 -41.03 -12.28 -7.71
C ARG A 705 -40.06 -12.89 -6.67
N ASP A 706 -39.93 -14.22 -6.61
CA ASP A 706 -39.05 -14.93 -5.66
C ASP A 706 -38.26 -16.01 -6.41
N ASP A 707 -36.99 -15.74 -6.62
CA ASP A 707 -36.10 -16.60 -7.41
C ASP A 707 -35.89 -17.98 -6.77
N THR A 708 -35.90 -18.08 -5.44
CA THR A 708 -35.63 -19.36 -4.77
C THR A 708 -36.83 -20.30 -4.87
N ARG A 709 -38.04 -19.73 -4.84
CA ARG A 709 -39.27 -20.48 -5.15
C ARG A 709 -39.38 -20.86 -6.62
N GLY A 710 -38.88 -20.00 -7.52
CA GLY A 710 -38.74 -20.35 -8.94
C GLY A 710 -37.86 -21.58 -9.15
N ASP A 711 -36.68 -21.60 -8.52
CA ASP A 711 -35.75 -22.74 -8.56
C ASP A 711 -36.43 -24.02 -8.02
N LEU A 712 -37.13 -23.93 -6.87
CA LEU A 712 -37.90 -25.04 -6.33
C LEU A 712 -38.91 -25.57 -7.36
N GLN A 713 -39.74 -24.69 -7.93
CA GLN A 713 -40.79 -25.10 -8.87
C GLN A 713 -40.23 -25.89 -10.06
N LEU A 714 -39.14 -25.42 -10.68
CA LEU A 714 -38.50 -26.13 -11.79
C LEU A 714 -37.97 -27.50 -11.34
N LEU A 715 -37.34 -27.60 -10.17
CA LEU A 715 -36.85 -28.86 -9.61
C LEU A 715 -37.98 -29.86 -9.28
N LEU A 716 -39.21 -29.37 -9.03
CA LEU A 716 -40.39 -30.22 -8.85
C LEU A 716 -40.96 -30.72 -10.17
N GLU A 717 -41.03 -29.85 -11.18
CA GLU A 717 -41.58 -30.17 -12.49
C GLU A 717 -40.64 -31.04 -13.34
N ARG A 718 -39.33 -30.99 -13.05
CA ARG A 718 -38.26 -31.79 -13.70
C ARG A 718 -38.32 -31.78 -15.23
N PRO A 719 -38.39 -30.61 -15.86
CA PRO A 719 -38.47 -30.53 -17.32
C PRO A 719 -37.19 -31.12 -17.94
N SER A 720 -37.36 -32.08 -18.85
CA SER A 720 -36.25 -32.58 -19.66
C SER A 720 -35.68 -31.47 -20.54
N ASN A 721 -34.41 -31.58 -20.92
CA ASN A 721 -33.72 -30.70 -21.88
C ASN A 721 -33.46 -29.25 -21.42
N LYS A 722 -33.72 -28.94 -20.15
CA LYS A 722 -33.48 -27.61 -19.56
C LYS A 722 -32.41 -27.70 -18.47
N LEU A 723 -31.36 -26.88 -18.59
CA LEU A 723 -30.39 -26.69 -17.52
C LEU A 723 -30.72 -25.42 -16.74
N LEU A 724 -31.00 -25.59 -15.46
CA LEU A 724 -31.23 -24.50 -14.52
C LEU A 724 -29.88 -23.87 -14.13
N ALA A 725 -29.71 -22.60 -14.49
CA ALA A 725 -28.65 -21.72 -14.02
C ALA A 725 -29.10 -21.07 -12.71
N GLU A 726 -28.62 -21.57 -11.60
CA GLU A 726 -29.19 -21.31 -10.28
C GLU A 726 -28.72 -19.99 -9.68
N LYS A 727 -29.49 -19.37 -8.77
CA LYS A 727 -29.11 -18.12 -8.09
C LYS A 727 -28.32 -18.34 -6.79
N SER A 728 -27.77 -17.26 -6.21
CA SER A 728 -26.78 -17.38 -5.11
C SER A 728 -27.52 -17.79 -3.85
N GLY A 729 -27.23 -18.97 -3.32
CA GLY A 729 -27.90 -19.53 -2.14
C GLY A 729 -28.71 -20.80 -2.42
N THR A 730 -28.98 -21.14 -3.69
CA THR A 730 -29.74 -22.36 -4.04
C THR A 730 -28.89 -23.55 -4.46
N ARG A 731 -27.56 -23.36 -4.70
CA ARG A 731 -26.47 -24.33 -5.01
C ARG A 731 -26.92 -25.65 -5.65
N GLN A 732 -26.48 -25.97 -6.86
CA GLN A 732 -25.11 -26.00 -7.38
C GLN A 732 -24.88 -24.98 -8.53
N ASP A 733 -23.86 -25.19 -9.36
CA ASP A 733 -23.52 -24.29 -10.49
C ASP A 733 -24.31 -24.61 -11.77
N GLY A 734 -25.12 -25.67 -11.75
CA GLY A 734 -26.08 -26.00 -12.82
C GLY A 734 -26.73 -27.36 -12.61
N ALA A 735 -28.02 -27.49 -12.91
CA ALA A 735 -28.78 -28.75 -12.75
C ALA A 735 -29.67 -29.03 -13.96
N TRP A 736 -29.84 -30.29 -14.35
CA TRP A 736 -30.81 -30.69 -15.38
C TRP A 736 -31.37 -32.08 -15.12
N PHE A 737 -32.42 -32.45 -15.85
CA PHE A 737 -33.05 -33.77 -15.79
C PHE A 737 -32.98 -34.45 -17.16
N PHE A 738 -32.79 -35.77 -17.14
CA PHE A 738 -32.82 -36.58 -18.36
C PHE A 738 -34.26 -36.85 -18.82
N SER A 739 -34.41 -37.50 -19.97
CA SER A 739 -35.73 -37.93 -20.48
C SER A 739 -36.50 -38.80 -19.49
N ASN A 740 -35.80 -39.57 -18.65
CA ASN A 740 -36.37 -40.17 -17.46
C ASN A 740 -36.15 -39.23 -16.25
N PRO A 741 -37.22 -38.68 -15.63
CA PRO A 741 -37.15 -37.70 -14.54
C PRO A 741 -36.68 -38.29 -13.20
N GLN A 742 -36.38 -39.59 -13.14
CA GLN A 742 -35.69 -40.22 -12.01
C GLN A 742 -34.18 -40.01 -12.08
N TYR A 743 -33.63 -39.59 -13.22
CA TYR A 743 -32.22 -39.33 -13.40
C TYR A 743 -31.96 -37.85 -13.64
N ALA A 744 -30.87 -37.36 -13.07
CA ALA A 744 -30.51 -35.96 -13.14
C ALA A 744 -29.03 -35.78 -13.44
N GLY A 745 -28.65 -34.56 -13.82
CA GLY A 745 -27.28 -34.16 -13.93
C GLY A 745 -26.99 -32.90 -13.13
N SER A 746 -25.77 -32.81 -12.62
CA SER A 746 -25.30 -31.70 -11.80
C SER A 746 -23.90 -31.23 -12.15
N LEU A 747 -23.64 -29.94 -11.91
CA LEU A 747 -22.34 -29.30 -12.09
C LEU A 747 -21.84 -28.65 -10.80
N GLY A 748 -20.58 -28.92 -10.46
CA GLY A 748 -19.82 -28.19 -9.44
C GLY A 748 -18.53 -27.67 -10.05
N ILE A 749 -18.36 -26.36 -10.11
CA ILE A 749 -17.26 -25.70 -10.82
C ILE A 749 -16.40 -24.94 -9.82
N LYS A 750 -15.14 -25.35 -9.72
CA LYS A 750 -14.09 -24.73 -8.91
C LYS A 750 -12.92 -24.40 -9.81
N PHE A 751 -12.58 -23.12 -9.87
CA PHE A 751 -11.45 -22.64 -10.64
C PHE A 751 -10.53 -21.83 -9.74
N TYR A 752 -9.33 -22.34 -9.57
CA TYR A 752 -8.29 -21.71 -8.79
C TYR A 752 -7.06 -21.60 -9.68
N SER A 753 -6.19 -20.66 -9.37
CA SER A 753 -4.88 -20.58 -10.01
C SER A 753 -3.89 -21.65 -9.52
N ASN A 754 -4.20 -22.33 -8.41
CA ASN A 754 -3.37 -23.37 -7.79
C ASN A 754 -4.28 -24.43 -7.12
N THR A 755 -3.71 -25.46 -6.50
CA THR A 755 -4.45 -26.61 -5.96
C THR A 755 -5.62 -26.22 -5.07
N ILE A 756 -6.77 -26.85 -5.29
CA ILE A 756 -8.00 -26.67 -4.51
C ILE A 756 -7.82 -27.34 -3.13
N PRO A 757 -8.20 -26.67 -2.03
CA PRO A 757 -8.17 -27.27 -0.70
C PRO A 757 -9.13 -28.47 -0.60
N GLN A 758 -8.74 -29.54 0.10
CA GLN A 758 -9.56 -30.74 0.27
C GLN A 758 -10.97 -30.42 0.80
N SER A 759 -11.06 -29.54 1.80
CA SER A 759 -12.37 -29.10 2.34
C SER A 759 -13.30 -28.48 1.29
N HIS A 760 -12.77 -27.75 0.30
CA HIS A 760 -13.58 -27.17 -0.76
C HIS A 760 -14.04 -28.19 -1.78
N HIS A 761 -13.25 -29.25 -1.99
CA HIS A 761 -13.66 -30.41 -2.79
C HIS A 761 -14.80 -31.18 -2.09
N GLU A 762 -14.69 -31.45 -0.79
CA GLU A 762 -15.75 -32.10 0.00
C GLU A 762 -17.06 -31.29 -0.03
N GLU A 763 -16.97 -29.97 0.12
CA GLU A 763 -18.13 -29.08 -0.04
C GLU A 763 -18.72 -29.15 -1.46
N ASN A 764 -17.87 -29.30 -2.49
CA ASN A 764 -18.30 -29.41 -3.88
C ASN A 764 -19.06 -30.73 -4.12
N GLU A 765 -18.47 -31.84 -3.68
CA GLU A 765 -19.07 -33.16 -3.63
C GLU A 765 -20.37 -33.21 -2.83
N THR A 766 -20.56 -32.35 -1.85
CA THR A 766 -21.81 -32.34 -1.11
C THR A 766 -22.86 -31.52 -1.84
N SER A 767 -22.44 -30.40 -2.43
CA SER A 767 -23.32 -29.45 -3.10
C SER A 767 -23.89 -29.95 -4.44
N THR A 768 -23.18 -30.82 -5.15
CA THR A 768 -23.66 -31.37 -6.44
C THR A 768 -24.69 -32.49 -6.30
N ASP A 769 -25.07 -32.83 -5.07
CA ASP A 769 -26.12 -33.82 -4.80
C ASP A 769 -27.48 -33.11 -4.80
N ILE A 770 -28.24 -33.32 -5.86
CA ILE A 770 -29.57 -32.71 -6.03
C ILE A 770 -30.55 -33.18 -4.93
N ARG A 771 -30.31 -34.33 -4.30
CA ARG A 771 -31.13 -34.81 -3.17
C ARG A 771 -30.88 -33.97 -1.91
N CYS A 772 -29.71 -33.35 -1.80
CA CYS A 772 -29.26 -32.53 -0.67
C CYS A 772 -29.58 -31.02 -0.81
N ARG A 773 -30.44 -30.65 -1.76
CA ARG A 773 -30.78 -29.26 -2.08
C ARG A 773 -31.26 -28.41 -0.93
N PHE A 774 -30.95 -27.11 -0.98
CA PHE A 774 -31.32 -26.10 0.03
C PHE A 774 -30.67 -26.32 1.42
N MET A 775 -29.69 -27.22 1.51
CA MET A 775 -28.80 -27.35 2.67
C MET A 775 -27.54 -26.50 2.48
N LYS A 776 -26.78 -26.30 3.56
CA LYS A 776 -25.46 -25.66 3.49
C LYS A 776 -24.46 -26.57 2.77
N ALA A 777 -23.31 -25.98 2.44
CA ALA A 777 -22.18 -26.64 1.79
C ALA A 777 -21.73 -27.93 2.48
N ASP A 778 -21.87 -27.99 3.81
CA ASP A 778 -21.52 -29.14 4.64
C ASP A 778 -22.51 -30.31 4.51
N GLY A 779 -23.67 -30.12 3.87
CA GLY A 779 -24.71 -31.14 3.74
C GLY A 779 -25.43 -31.51 5.03
N GLU A 780 -25.01 -30.96 6.17
CA GLU A 780 -25.55 -31.30 7.48
C GLU A 780 -26.48 -30.20 8.00
N LYS A 781 -26.16 -28.94 7.74
CA LYS A 781 -26.88 -27.80 8.33
C LYS A 781 -27.82 -27.17 7.32
N MET A 782 -29.02 -26.80 7.75
CA MET A 782 -29.94 -26.03 6.91
C MET A 782 -29.63 -24.53 6.94
N TYR A 783 -29.88 -23.84 5.84
CA TYR A 783 -30.03 -22.38 5.87
C TYR A 783 -31.34 -22.04 6.60
N LYS A 784 -31.28 -21.27 7.69
CA LYS A 784 -32.49 -20.85 8.43
C LYS A 784 -33.53 -20.22 7.50
N SER A 785 -33.07 -19.41 6.54
CA SER A 785 -33.90 -18.74 5.53
C SER A 785 -34.55 -19.68 4.50
N LEU A 786 -34.02 -20.90 4.30
CA LEU A 786 -34.50 -21.85 3.27
C LEU A 786 -35.16 -23.11 3.85
N SER A 787 -35.26 -23.22 5.18
CA SER A 787 -35.82 -24.37 5.89
C SER A 787 -37.18 -24.82 5.35
N ARG A 788 -38.13 -23.90 5.17
CA ARG A 788 -39.46 -24.19 4.62
C ARG A 788 -39.40 -24.71 3.18
N ILE A 789 -38.53 -24.14 2.35
CA ILE A 789 -38.36 -24.54 0.94
C ILE A 789 -37.74 -25.94 0.85
N ARG A 790 -36.80 -26.28 1.76
CA ARG A 790 -36.26 -27.63 1.89
C ARG A 790 -37.34 -28.64 2.24
N GLU A 791 -38.18 -28.33 3.22
CA GLU A 791 -39.28 -29.23 3.60
C GLU A 791 -40.23 -29.50 2.44
N ASP A 792 -40.58 -28.46 1.69
CA ASP A 792 -41.45 -28.58 0.51
C ASP A 792 -40.80 -29.46 -0.57
N PHE A 793 -39.50 -29.32 -0.81
CA PHE A 793 -38.73 -30.17 -1.74
C PHE A 793 -38.66 -31.64 -1.30
N VAL A 794 -38.53 -31.91 -0.01
CA VAL A 794 -38.51 -33.27 0.51
C VAL A 794 -39.89 -33.92 0.40
N LYS A 795 -40.95 -33.19 0.78
CA LYS A 795 -42.35 -33.67 0.75
C LYS A 795 -42.83 -33.97 -0.67
N SER A 796 -42.38 -33.21 -1.66
CA SER A 796 -42.76 -33.39 -3.07
C SER A 796 -42.06 -34.56 -3.76
N GLY A 797 -41.12 -35.22 -3.09
CA GLY A 797 -40.42 -36.39 -3.64
C GLY A 797 -39.07 -36.09 -4.26
N GLY A 798 -38.34 -35.07 -3.79
CA GLY A 798 -36.94 -34.84 -4.17
C GLY A 798 -36.02 -36.07 -3.99
N HIS A 799 -36.37 -36.98 -3.09
CA HIS A 799 -35.72 -38.28 -2.88
C HIS A 799 -35.97 -39.33 -3.99
N LYS A 800 -36.88 -39.06 -4.94
CA LYS A 800 -37.19 -39.99 -6.06
C LYS A 800 -36.15 -39.97 -7.18
N ILE A 801 -35.06 -39.22 -7.02
CA ILE A 801 -33.94 -39.21 -7.96
C ILE A 801 -33.04 -40.39 -7.59
N THR A 802 -32.90 -41.35 -8.50
CA THR A 802 -32.25 -42.64 -8.24
C THR A 802 -30.88 -42.80 -8.89
N GLY A 803 -30.47 -41.83 -9.71
CA GLY A 803 -29.12 -41.76 -10.28
C GLY A 803 -28.78 -40.35 -10.75
N ILE A 804 -27.58 -39.89 -10.45
CA ILE A 804 -27.11 -38.55 -10.81
C ILE A 804 -25.78 -38.63 -11.57
N LEU A 805 -25.68 -37.94 -12.71
CA LEU A 805 -24.40 -37.64 -13.37
C LEU A 805 -23.83 -36.35 -12.78
N ARG A 806 -22.78 -36.48 -11.97
CA ARG A 806 -22.23 -35.40 -11.15
C ARG A 806 -20.88 -34.96 -11.68
N ILE A 807 -20.85 -33.84 -12.39
CA ILE A 807 -19.65 -33.34 -13.06
C ILE A 807 -18.99 -32.27 -12.20
N HIS A 808 -17.80 -32.57 -11.70
CA HIS A 808 -16.96 -31.68 -10.91
C HIS A 808 -15.83 -31.15 -11.79
N ILE A 809 -15.86 -29.87 -12.11
CA ILE A 809 -14.76 -29.21 -12.83
C ILE A 809 -13.91 -28.50 -11.78
N GLU A 810 -12.76 -29.08 -11.47
CA GLU A 810 -11.89 -28.73 -10.36
C GLU A 810 -10.49 -28.41 -10.88
N LEU A 811 -10.31 -27.17 -11.29
CA LEU A 811 -9.08 -26.67 -11.91
C LEU A 811 -8.24 -25.89 -10.89
N PRO A 812 -6.91 -26.13 -10.79
CA PRO A 812 -6.14 -27.02 -11.65
C PRO A 812 -6.20 -28.49 -11.21
N CYS A 813 -6.33 -28.76 -9.91
CA CYS A 813 -6.55 -30.07 -9.29
C CYS A 813 -6.77 -29.90 -7.78
N VAL A 814 -7.16 -30.96 -7.07
CA VAL A 814 -7.29 -30.99 -5.61
C VAL A 814 -5.92 -31.27 -4.96
N LYS A 815 -5.67 -30.66 -3.80
CA LYS A 815 -4.40 -30.82 -3.07
C LYS A 815 -4.29 -32.21 -2.45
N GLY A 816 -3.24 -32.95 -2.81
CA GLY A 816 -2.86 -34.20 -2.15
C GLY A 816 -3.49 -35.47 -2.72
N GLU A 817 -4.52 -35.36 -3.56
CA GLU A 817 -5.19 -36.52 -4.17
C GLU A 817 -5.52 -36.27 -5.64
N GLN A 818 -5.45 -37.34 -6.45
CA GLN A 818 -6.00 -37.35 -7.80
C GLN A 818 -7.36 -38.04 -7.77
N HIS A 819 -8.43 -37.25 -7.83
CA HIS A 819 -9.78 -37.79 -7.97
C HIS A 819 -10.00 -38.23 -9.41
N VAL A 820 -10.35 -39.49 -9.58
CA VAL A 820 -10.73 -40.08 -10.86
C VAL A 820 -12.22 -40.31 -10.90
N THR A 821 -12.78 -40.28 -12.11
CA THR A 821 -14.19 -40.60 -12.34
C THR A 821 -14.51 -41.98 -11.77
N HIS A 822 -15.55 -42.09 -10.95
CA HIS A 822 -15.95 -43.34 -10.30
C HIS A 822 -17.46 -43.39 -10.05
N ILE A 823 -17.95 -44.58 -9.65
CA ILE A 823 -19.35 -44.79 -9.28
C ILE A 823 -19.49 -44.73 -7.76
N LYS A 824 -20.30 -43.78 -7.27
CA LYS A 824 -20.62 -43.63 -5.85
C LYS A 824 -21.93 -44.34 -5.55
N LYS A 825 -21.85 -45.44 -4.80
CA LYS A 825 -23.01 -46.24 -4.39
C LYS A 825 -23.45 -45.85 -2.99
N ASP A 826 -24.70 -45.43 -2.86
CA ASP A 826 -25.32 -45.19 -1.56
C ASP A 826 -25.60 -46.54 -0.87
N PRO A 827 -25.02 -46.81 0.31
CA PRO A 827 -25.20 -48.08 1.01
C PRO A 827 -26.63 -48.29 1.55
N ALA A 828 -27.38 -47.22 1.79
CA ALA A 828 -28.74 -47.29 2.34
C ALA A 828 -29.80 -47.49 1.26
N THR A 829 -29.65 -46.82 0.12
CA THR A 829 -30.65 -46.83 -0.96
C THR A 829 -30.26 -47.70 -2.15
N GLY A 830 -28.98 -48.06 -2.26
CA GLY A 830 -28.41 -48.78 -3.40
C GLY A 830 -28.28 -47.92 -4.67
N THR A 831 -28.61 -46.63 -4.62
CA THR A 831 -28.50 -45.72 -5.78
C THR A 831 -27.05 -45.52 -6.19
N GLU A 832 -26.81 -45.47 -7.49
CA GLU A 832 -25.48 -45.34 -8.09
C GLU A 832 -25.37 -44.02 -8.84
N ASP A 833 -24.55 -43.11 -8.31
CA ASP A 833 -24.21 -41.85 -8.96
C ASP A 833 -22.90 -41.98 -9.74
N VAL A 834 -22.82 -41.30 -10.88
CA VAL A 834 -21.58 -41.19 -11.66
C VAL A 834 -20.86 -39.92 -11.23
N MET A 835 -19.76 -40.06 -10.50
CA MET A 835 -18.91 -38.96 -10.06
C MET A 835 -17.84 -38.71 -11.12
N VAL A 836 -17.89 -37.58 -11.84
CA VAL A 836 -16.90 -37.18 -12.84
C VAL A 836 -16.03 -36.08 -12.27
N TYR A 837 -14.72 -36.20 -12.39
CA TYR A 837 -13.76 -35.16 -12.00
C TYR A 837 -12.92 -34.73 -13.19
N ILE A 838 -13.03 -33.45 -13.53
CA ILE A 838 -12.30 -32.80 -14.61
C ILE A 838 -11.30 -31.83 -13.98
N ASN A 839 -10.02 -32.05 -14.25
CA ASN A 839 -8.91 -31.23 -13.78
C ASN A 839 -7.92 -30.98 -14.94
N MET A 840 -6.77 -30.37 -14.67
CA MET A 840 -5.80 -30.02 -15.72
C MET A 840 -5.24 -31.21 -16.52
N SER A 841 -5.20 -32.42 -15.96
CA SER A 841 -4.66 -33.59 -16.65
C SER A 841 -5.63 -34.20 -17.66
N ASN A 842 -6.94 -33.99 -17.51
CA ASN A 842 -7.99 -34.57 -18.35
C ASN A 842 -9.02 -33.56 -18.87
N MET A 843 -8.77 -32.25 -18.74
CA MET A 843 -9.70 -31.21 -19.22
C MET A 843 -9.98 -31.32 -20.72
N ASP A 844 -9.06 -31.91 -21.49
CA ASP A 844 -9.18 -32.07 -22.93
C ASP A 844 -10.31 -33.04 -23.31
N ASP A 845 -10.68 -33.96 -22.41
CA ASP A 845 -11.82 -34.86 -22.60
C ASP A 845 -13.16 -34.14 -22.43
N PHE A 846 -13.19 -33.07 -21.63
CA PHE A 846 -14.38 -32.24 -21.44
C PHE A 846 -14.45 -31.09 -22.45
N PHE A 847 -13.35 -30.36 -22.65
CA PHE A 847 -13.17 -29.35 -23.68
C PHE A 847 -12.74 -29.99 -25.01
N PHE A 848 -13.51 -31.00 -25.44
CA PHE A 848 -13.16 -31.87 -26.54
C PHE A 848 -13.21 -31.14 -27.89
N ASP A 849 -12.12 -31.21 -28.65
CA ASP A 849 -11.97 -30.55 -29.96
C ASP A 849 -12.32 -31.46 -31.15
N GLY A 850 -12.73 -32.71 -30.90
CA GLY A 850 -13.23 -33.63 -31.94
C GLY A 850 -14.67 -33.36 -32.39
N ILE A 851 -15.39 -32.44 -31.75
CA ILE A 851 -16.71 -31.97 -32.20
C ILE A 851 -16.52 -30.73 -33.08
N GLU A 852 -16.94 -30.80 -34.34
CA GLU A 852 -16.66 -29.73 -35.33
C GLU A 852 -17.37 -28.40 -34.97
N GLU A 853 -18.56 -28.48 -34.37
CA GLU A 853 -19.28 -27.29 -33.91
C GLU A 853 -18.43 -26.50 -32.91
N LYS A 854 -18.12 -25.25 -33.27
CA LYS A 854 -17.38 -24.28 -32.44
C LYS A 854 -16.02 -24.79 -31.93
N LYS A 855 -15.38 -25.71 -32.66
CA LYS A 855 -14.07 -26.28 -32.34
C LYS A 855 -13.02 -25.24 -31.97
N THR A 856 -12.89 -24.18 -32.78
CA THR A 856 -11.93 -23.10 -32.55
C THR A 856 -12.19 -22.34 -31.24
N GLU A 857 -13.46 -22.12 -30.86
CA GLU A 857 -13.81 -21.46 -29.59
C GLU A 857 -13.36 -22.28 -28.38
N ILE A 858 -13.41 -23.62 -28.50
CA ILE A 858 -13.07 -24.55 -27.41
C ILE A 858 -11.57 -24.71 -27.26
N ILE A 859 -10.83 -24.76 -28.37
CA ILE A 859 -9.36 -24.70 -28.35
C ILE A 859 -8.92 -23.40 -27.66
N ARG A 860 -9.49 -22.26 -28.06
CA ARG A 860 -9.21 -20.95 -27.46
C ARG A 860 -9.52 -20.92 -25.95
N LEU A 861 -10.67 -21.45 -25.54
CA LEU A 861 -11.07 -21.53 -24.13
C LEU A 861 -10.08 -22.37 -23.31
N ARG A 862 -9.71 -23.54 -23.83
CA ARG A 862 -8.74 -24.46 -23.19
C ARG A 862 -7.38 -23.79 -23.02
N ASP A 863 -6.89 -23.12 -24.05
CA ASP A 863 -5.59 -22.44 -24.01
C ASP A 863 -5.62 -21.25 -23.03
N LEU A 864 -6.72 -20.51 -22.97
CA LEU A 864 -6.95 -19.44 -22.00
C LEU A 864 -6.99 -19.96 -20.55
N ILE A 865 -7.67 -21.08 -20.28
CA ILE A 865 -7.70 -21.74 -18.96
C ILE A 865 -6.27 -22.14 -18.55
N ARG A 866 -5.51 -22.73 -19.47
CA ARG A 866 -4.11 -23.11 -19.25
C ARG A 866 -3.23 -21.90 -18.94
N TYR A 867 -3.40 -20.81 -19.68
CA TYR A 867 -2.63 -19.57 -19.50
C TYR A 867 -2.89 -18.93 -18.13
N VAL A 868 -4.12 -19.00 -17.60
CA VAL A 868 -4.39 -18.43 -16.26
C VAL A 868 -3.73 -19.27 -15.15
N ILE A 869 -3.70 -20.59 -15.31
CA ILE A 869 -3.18 -21.55 -14.32
C ILE A 869 -1.65 -21.65 -14.33
N LYS A 870 -1.04 -21.76 -15.52
CA LYS A 870 0.41 -21.88 -15.71
C LYS A 870 1.03 -20.49 -15.70
#